data_AF-A0A2Y9DSZ2-F1
#
_entry.id   AF-A0A2Y9DSZ2-F1
#
_cell.length_a   1.000
_cell.length_b   1.000
_cell.length_c   1.000
_cell.angle_alpha   90.00
_cell.angle_beta   90.00
_cell.angle_gamma   90.00
#
_symmetry.space_group_name_H-M   'P 1'
#
loop_
_entity.id
_entity.type
_entity.pdbx_description
1 polymer ?
#
loop_
_entity_poly.entity_id
_entity_poly.type
_entity_poly.pdbx_seq_one_letter_code
_entity_poly.pdbx_strand_id
1 'polypeptide(L)'
;MAGTRGRDPWGTSRLWYLLGCLLAEMFCPGALAFNLDVMGALRKEGEPGSLFGFSVALHRQLQPRPQSWLLVGAPQALALPGQQANRTGGLFACPLSLEETDCHRVDIDQGADVQKESKENQWLGVSVRSQGPGGKIVTCAHRYEARQRVDQILETRDVIGRCFVLSQDLAIHDELDGGEWKFCEGRPQGHDQFGFCQQGTAAAFSPDSHYLLFGAPGTYNWKGTARVELCAQGSADLAHLDDGPYEAGGEKEQDPRLIPVPANSYFGFSIDSGKGLVRAEELSFVAGAPRANHKGAVVILRKDSASRLVPEAVLSGERLTSSFGYSLAVSDLNSDGWPDLLVGAPYFFDRQEELGGAVYVYMNQGGHWADVSPLRLCGSPDSLFGISVAILGDLNQDGFPDIAVGAPFDGDGKVFIYHGSSLGVVLTPSQVLEGEAVGIKSFGYSLSGGLDVDGNHYPDLLVGSLADTAVLFRARPVLHVSHEVFIAPRTIDLDQPNCPGGHSVCVDLRVCFSYIAAPSSYSPIVALNYMLDGDTDRRLRGQVPRVTFLSHSPDDPKHQASGTVWLKHQHDRVCGDTMFQLQENVKDKLRAIVVTLSYSLQTPRLRRQAPGQGLPPVAPILNAHQPSTQRAEIHFLKQGCGEDKICQSNLQLVHARFCSRVSDTEFQPLPMDADGMTALFVLSGQPVIGLELKVTNLPSDPAQPQADGDDAHEAQLLVTLPASLHYSGVRALSPAEKPLCLSNGNASHVECELGNPMKRGAQVTFYLIFSTSGITIETMELEVELLLATISEQELHPVSARARVFIELPLSITGVAIPQQLFFSGVVRGESAMRSERDVGSKVKYEVTVSNQGQSLNTLGSAFLNIMWPHEIANGKWLLYPMRVELEGGQGPGQKGLCSPRPNILHLDVYSWERRRRELEQPEQQEPREQPEPSTSWWPVSSAEKKKNITLDCARGTANCIVFSCPLYSFDRAAVLQVWGRLWNSTFLEEYSAVKSLEVIVRANITVKSSVKNLLLKDASTVIPVMVYLDPVAVVAEGVPWWVILLAILAGLLVLALLVLLMWKMGFFKRARYPEATVPQYHAVKIPREDRQQFKEEKTGTILRNNWGSPRREGPDAHPILAADGHPELGPDGHSVPATA
;
A
#
# COMPACT_ATOMS: atom_id res chain seq x y z
N MET A 1 5.04 -49.47 23.29
CA MET A 1 4.26 -48.71 24.29
C MET A 1 4.91 -47.33 24.36
N ALA A 2 4.23 -46.28 23.93
CA ALA A 2 3.16 -45.57 24.66
C ALA A 2 3.79 -44.69 25.76
N GLY A 3 4.05 -43.39 25.54
CA GLY A 3 3.68 -42.53 24.41
C GLY A 3 2.81 -41.37 24.89
N THR A 4 3.41 -40.19 24.99
CA THR A 4 2.80 -38.98 25.55
C THR A 4 1.73 -38.41 24.63
N ARG A 5 0.51 -38.26 25.16
CA ARG A 5 -0.60 -37.59 24.46
C ARG A 5 -0.42 -36.08 24.43
N GLY A 6 -0.63 -35.50 23.25
CA GLY A 6 -1.29 -34.19 23.08
C GLY A 6 -0.39 -32.96 22.94
N ARG A 7 -0.53 -32.28 21.80
CA ARG A 7 -1.45 -31.12 21.69
C ARG A 7 -1.63 -30.71 20.22
N ASP A 8 -2.83 -30.21 19.89
CA ASP A 8 -3.20 -29.79 18.54
C ASP A 8 -2.62 -28.41 18.15
N PRO A 9 -2.24 -28.18 16.88
CA PRO A 9 -1.59 -26.94 16.44
C PRO A 9 -2.59 -25.82 16.11
N TRP A 10 -3.38 -25.38 17.09
CA TRP A 10 -4.28 -24.20 16.97
C TRP A 10 -3.76 -22.99 17.77
N GLY A 11 -2.48 -22.65 17.58
CA GLY A 11 -1.77 -21.65 18.39
C GLY A 11 -1.51 -20.27 17.75
N THR A 12 -1.57 -20.15 16.42
CA THR A 12 -1.00 -18.99 15.70
C THR A 12 -2.00 -17.89 15.34
N SER A 13 -3.29 -18.22 15.14
CA SER A 13 -4.29 -17.25 14.67
C SER A 13 -4.64 -16.16 15.70
N ARG A 14 -4.67 -16.50 17.00
CA ARG A 14 -5.00 -15.52 18.06
C ARG A 14 -3.92 -14.45 18.25
N LEU A 15 -2.65 -14.74 17.99
CA LEU A 15 -1.57 -13.76 18.17
C LEU A 15 -1.65 -12.63 17.14
N TRP A 16 -2.05 -12.94 15.90
CA TRP A 16 -2.23 -11.94 14.84
C TRP A 16 -3.50 -11.11 15.02
N TYR A 17 -4.59 -11.70 15.54
CA TYR A 17 -5.76 -10.91 15.95
C TYR A 17 -5.45 -9.97 17.12
N LEU A 18 -4.68 -10.42 18.12
CA LEU A 18 -4.27 -9.58 19.25
C LEU A 18 -3.31 -8.45 18.81
N LEU A 19 -2.34 -8.72 17.91
CA LEU A 19 -1.53 -7.66 17.31
C LEU A 19 -2.37 -6.70 16.45
N GLY A 20 -3.39 -7.20 15.75
CA GLY A 20 -4.32 -6.37 14.98
C GLY A 20 -5.07 -5.37 15.86
N CYS A 21 -5.63 -5.83 17.00
CA CYS A 21 -6.28 -4.94 17.96
C CYS A 21 -5.30 -3.94 18.60
N LEU A 22 -4.11 -4.40 19.03
CA LEU A 22 -3.09 -3.53 19.64
C LEU A 22 -2.54 -2.47 18.67
N LEU A 23 -2.57 -2.72 17.36
CA LEU A 23 -2.21 -1.72 16.34
C LEU A 23 -3.38 -0.79 15.97
N ALA A 24 -4.63 -1.22 16.18
CA ALA A 24 -5.79 -0.35 16.04
C ALA A 24 -5.87 0.67 17.20
N GLU A 25 -5.60 0.25 18.43
CA GLU A 25 -5.53 1.15 19.61
C GLU A 25 -4.45 2.24 19.47
N MET A 26 -3.42 2.04 18.65
CA MET A 26 -2.41 3.05 18.32
C MET A 26 -2.85 4.09 17.27
N PHE A 27 -4.00 3.91 16.61
CA PHE A 27 -4.49 4.79 15.54
C PHE A 27 -5.88 5.38 15.78
N CYS A 28 -6.46 5.24 16.98
CA CYS A 28 -7.47 6.17 17.44
C CYS A 28 -6.82 7.54 17.69
N PRO A 29 -7.19 8.62 16.96
CA PRO A 29 -6.94 9.96 17.48
C PRO A 29 -7.75 10.09 18.78
N GLY A 30 -7.06 10.09 19.93
CA GLY A 30 -7.72 10.19 21.23
C GLY A 30 -8.68 11.37 21.24
N ALA A 31 -9.95 11.10 21.56
CA ALA A 31 -11.08 11.98 21.24
C ALA A 31 -10.75 13.45 21.48
N LEU A 32 -10.84 14.27 20.43
CA LEU A 32 -10.53 15.70 20.46
C LEU A 32 -11.62 16.43 21.25
N ALA A 33 -11.49 16.38 22.56
CA ALA A 33 -12.31 17.14 23.49
C ALA A 33 -11.84 18.60 23.48
N PHE A 34 -12.51 19.48 22.72
CA PHE A 34 -12.08 20.89 22.61
C PHE A 34 -12.18 21.58 23.98
N ASN A 35 -13.24 21.32 24.77
CA ASN A 35 -13.26 21.71 26.18
C ASN A 35 -14.21 20.93 27.11
N LEU A 36 -15.15 20.09 26.68
CA LEU A 36 -15.98 19.33 27.64
C LEU A 36 -15.16 18.17 28.23
N ASP A 37 -15.06 18.09 29.56
CA ASP A 37 -14.27 17.09 30.27
C ASP A 37 -14.94 15.70 30.26
N VAL A 38 -14.48 14.86 29.33
CA VAL A 38 -14.89 13.44 29.22
C VAL A 38 -14.27 12.58 30.34
N MET A 39 -13.11 12.95 30.87
CA MET A 39 -12.36 12.15 31.86
C MET A 39 -12.84 12.40 33.30
N GLY A 40 -13.36 13.59 33.57
CA GLY A 40 -13.93 14.03 34.86
C GLY A 40 -15.46 14.14 34.85
N ALA A 41 -16.13 13.49 33.90
CA ALA A 41 -17.59 13.46 33.77
C ALA A 41 -18.27 12.75 34.96
N LEU A 42 -19.43 13.25 35.40
CA LEU A 42 -20.18 12.71 36.54
C LEU A 42 -21.35 11.88 36.05
N ARG A 43 -21.27 10.56 36.25
CA ARG A 43 -22.31 9.58 35.89
C ARG A 43 -23.31 9.39 37.03
N LYS A 44 -24.58 9.22 36.68
CA LYS A 44 -25.71 8.97 37.60
C LYS A 44 -26.58 7.83 37.06
N GLU A 45 -26.95 6.89 37.92
CA GLU A 45 -27.80 5.73 37.60
C GLU A 45 -29.19 5.83 38.27
N GLY A 46 -30.22 5.33 37.59
CA GLY A 46 -31.57 5.16 38.12
C GLY A 46 -31.99 3.70 38.31
N GLU A 47 -33.25 3.47 38.69
CA GLU A 47 -33.82 2.12 38.78
C GLU A 47 -33.88 1.46 37.39
N PRO A 48 -33.49 0.17 37.22
CA PRO A 48 -33.53 -0.50 35.93
C PRO A 48 -34.94 -0.57 35.30
N GLY A 49 -35.06 -0.10 34.05
CA GLY A 49 -36.30 0.05 33.33
C GLY A 49 -37.21 1.16 33.87
N SER A 50 -36.67 2.21 34.48
CA SER A 50 -37.41 3.43 34.87
C SER A 50 -37.41 4.51 33.78
N LEU A 51 -36.57 4.35 32.76
CA LEU A 51 -36.19 5.37 31.77
C LEU A 51 -35.62 6.63 32.43
N PHE A 52 -34.84 6.47 33.50
CA PHE A 52 -34.06 7.56 34.08
C PHE A 52 -33.10 8.13 33.03
N GLY A 53 -33.21 9.42 32.74
CA GLY A 53 -32.49 10.08 31.63
C GLY A 53 -33.35 10.34 30.39
N PHE A 54 -34.63 9.94 30.39
CA PHE A 54 -35.58 10.27 29.32
C PHE A 54 -35.72 11.77 29.10
N SER A 55 -35.71 12.56 30.18
CA SER A 55 -35.55 14.01 30.11
C SER A 55 -34.61 14.49 31.23
N VAL A 56 -33.89 15.58 30.97
CA VAL A 56 -32.92 16.17 31.92
C VAL A 56 -33.03 17.69 31.95
N ALA A 57 -32.66 18.30 33.07
CA ALA A 57 -32.44 19.74 33.21
C ALA A 57 -31.33 20.04 34.22
N LEU A 58 -30.47 21.02 33.91
CA LEU A 58 -29.60 21.64 34.89
C LEU A 58 -30.42 22.65 35.74
N HIS A 59 -30.18 22.69 37.05
CA HIS A 59 -30.76 23.71 37.92
C HIS A 59 -29.76 24.19 38.98
N ARG A 60 -29.89 25.45 39.40
CA ARG A 60 -29.03 26.09 40.41
C ARG A 60 -29.89 26.89 41.39
N GLN A 61 -30.19 26.26 42.51
CA GLN A 61 -30.87 26.86 43.65
C GLN A 61 -29.99 27.98 44.26
N LEU A 62 -30.60 29.09 44.67
CA LEU A 62 -29.90 30.21 45.33
C LEU A 62 -30.29 30.33 46.82
N GLN A 63 -31.54 30.00 47.15
CA GLN A 63 -32.12 30.08 48.50
C GLN A 63 -32.86 28.77 48.87
N PRO A 64 -32.94 28.41 50.17
CA PRO A 64 -32.30 29.06 51.32
C PRO A 64 -30.78 28.85 51.40
N ARG A 65 -30.20 28.01 50.53
CA ARG A 65 -28.74 27.89 50.33
C ARG A 65 -28.40 27.72 48.84
N PRO A 66 -27.26 28.24 48.36
CA PRO A 66 -26.79 27.94 47.02
C PRO A 66 -26.49 26.45 46.85
N GLN A 67 -27.13 25.81 45.87
CA GLN A 67 -26.91 24.39 45.55
C GLN A 67 -27.22 24.11 44.08
N SER A 68 -26.37 23.33 43.43
CA SER A 68 -26.59 22.88 42.05
C SER A 68 -27.19 21.47 42.03
N TRP A 69 -28.12 21.24 41.12
CA TRP A 69 -28.89 20.01 40.99
C TRP A 69 -28.91 19.54 39.53
N LEU A 70 -28.69 18.23 39.33
CA LEU A 70 -28.98 17.55 38.07
C LEU A 70 -30.39 16.97 38.21
N LEU A 71 -31.33 17.51 37.45
CA LEU A 71 -32.73 17.09 37.49
C LEU A 71 -32.96 16.07 36.37
N VAL A 72 -33.49 14.91 36.72
CA VAL A 72 -33.66 13.78 35.81
C VAL A 72 -35.08 13.24 35.87
N GLY A 73 -35.75 13.19 34.73
CA GLY A 73 -37.04 12.55 34.56
C GLY A 73 -36.89 11.05 34.31
N ALA A 74 -37.70 10.25 35.00
CA ALA A 74 -37.76 8.80 34.88
C ALA A 74 -39.23 8.35 34.72
N PRO A 75 -39.84 8.47 33.52
CA PRO A 75 -41.29 8.33 33.32
C PRO A 75 -41.86 6.92 33.56
N GLN A 76 -41.02 5.89 33.69
CA GLN A 76 -41.46 4.55 34.07
C GLN A 76 -41.08 4.15 35.51
N ALA A 77 -40.49 5.04 36.32
CA ALA A 77 -40.17 4.77 37.72
C ALA A 77 -41.36 4.19 38.51
N LEU A 78 -41.06 3.32 39.48
CA LEU A 78 -42.06 2.61 40.27
C LEU A 78 -42.98 3.58 41.06
N ALA A 79 -44.17 3.13 41.42
CA ALA A 79 -45.10 3.94 42.21
C ALA A 79 -44.59 4.21 43.64
N LEU A 80 -44.89 5.40 44.17
CA LEU A 80 -44.77 5.69 45.60
C LEU A 80 -45.82 4.91 46.41
N PRO A 81 -45.52 4.49 47.65
CA PRO A 81 -46.49 3.86 48.53
C PRO A 81 -47.76 4.70 48.68
N GLY A 82 -48.91 4.12 48.32
CA GLY A 82 -50.22 4.79 48.39
C GLY A 82 -50.77 5.34 47.05
N GLN A 83 -49.99 5.37 45.96
CA GLN A 83 -50.48 5.81 44.64
C GLN A 83 -51.42 4.81 43.92
N GLN A 84 -51.67 3.63 44.50
CA GLN A 84 -52.54 2.57 43.94
C GLN A 84 -52.21 2.16 42.49
N ALA A 85 -50.94 2.25 42.11
CA ALA A 85 -50.38 1.96 40.79
C ALA A 85 -49.09 1.12 40.92
N ASN A 86 -48.60 0.56 39.82
CA ASN A 86 -47.31 -0.12 39.73
C ASN A 86 -46.20 0.84 39.27
N ARG A 87 -46.47 1.66 38.26
CA ARG A 87 -45.54 2.65 37.69
C ARG A 87 -46.24 3.97 37.48
N THR A 88 -45.66 5.05 38.01
CA THR A 88 -46.20 6.41 37.90
C THR A 88 -45.20 7.39 37.28
N GLY A 89 -43.92 7.03 37.23
CA GLY A 89 -42.84 7.93 36.87
C GLY A 89 -42.44 8.86 38.01
N GLY A 90 -41.32 9.56 37.87
CA GLY A 90 -40.86 10.52 38.86
C GLY A 90 -39.86 11.54 38.31
N LEU A 91 -39.74 12.64 39.04
CA LEU A 91 -38.60 13.55 38.98
C LEU A 91 -37.58 13.11 40.04
N PHE A 92 -36.31 13.08 39.66
CA PHE A 92 -35.19 12.82 40.55
C PHE A 92 -34.24 14.03 40.57
N ALA A 93 -33.63 14.29 41.72
CA ALA A 93 -32.61 15.31 41.89
C ALA A 93 -31.31 14.66 42.38
N CYS A 94 -30.25 14.81 41.60
CA CYS A 94 -28.92 14.30 41.91
C CYS A 94 -27.99 15.47 42.26
N PRO A 95 -27.23 15.40 43.36
CA PRO A 95 -26.22 16.39 43.69
C PRO A 95 -24.97 16.25 42.79
N LEU A 96 -24.17 17.32 42.74
CA LEU A 96 -22.86 17.33 42.09
C LEU A 96 -21.83 16.55 42.93
N SER A 97 -21.79 15.24 42.72
CA SER A 97 -20.93 14.29 43.44
C SER A 97 -20.36 13.21 42.50
N LEU A 98 -19.38 12.45 43.00
CA LEU A 98 -18.79 11.28 42.34
C LEU A 98 -19.53 9.95 42.66
N GLU A 99 -20.58 9.99 43.48
CA GLU A 99 -21.38 8.80 43.81
C GLU A 99 -22.45 8.59 42.74
N GLU A 100 -22.54 7.41 42.12
CA GLU A 100 -23.43 7.22 40.97
C GLU A 100 -24.91 7.08 41.38
N THR A 101 -25.18 6.74 42.64
CA THR A 101 -26.49 6.29 43.13
C THR A 101 -27.15 7.23 44.16
N ASP A 102 -26.61 8.43 44.38
CA ASP A 102 -27.11 9.40 45.38
C ASP A 102 -28.26 10.32 44.90
N CYS A 103 -28.84 10.02 43.75
CA CYS A 103 -30.07 10.65 43.26
C CYS A 103 -31.25 10.29 44.16
N HIS A 104 -32.03 11.29 44.59
CA HIS A 104 -33.26 11.09 45.35
C HIS A 104 -34.48 11.53 44.54
N ARG A 105 -35.63 10.88 44.76
CA ARG A 105 -36.89 11.24 44.10
C ARG A 105 -37.50 12.46 44.78
N VAL A 106 -37.97 13.41 44.00
CA VAL A 106 -38.68 14.60 44.49
C VAL A 106 -40.15 14.21 44.75
N ASP A 107 -40.64 14.52 45.95
CA ASP A 107 -41.93 14.03 46.45
C ASP A 107 -43.06 15.04 46.17
N ILE A 108 -43.68 14.91 45.00
CA ILE A 108 -44.59 15.92 44.41
C ILE A 108 -46.00 15.38 44.10
N ASP A 109 -46.23 14.07 44.20
CA ASP A 109 -47.45 13.41 43.71
C ASP A 109 -47.85 12.23 44.61
N GLN A 110 -48.38 12.51 45.80
CA GLN A 110 -48.78 11.47 46.75
C GLN A 110 -50.22 10.96 46.53
N GLY A 111 -50.49 9.75 47.04
CA GLY A 111 -51.83 9.13 47.05
C GLY A 111 -52.44 8.87 45.67
N ALA A 112 -53.68 8.39 45.64
CA ALA A 112 -54.55 8.41 44.45
C ALA A 112 -56.03 8.29 44.84
N ASP A 113 -56.92 9.03 44.15
CA ASP A 113 -58.37 8.84 44.20
C ASP A 113 -58.87 8.04 42.99
N VAL A 114 -58.92 6.72 43.13
CA VAL A 114 -59.32 5.80 42.04
C VAL A 114 -60.73 6.03 41.50
N GLN A 115 -61.58 6.83 42.17
CA GLN A 115 -62.91 7.23 41.69
C GLN A 115 -62.88 8.49 40.80
N LYS A 116 -61.71 9.14 40.65
CA LYS A 116 -61.49 10.33 39.79
C LYS A 116 -60.28 10.26 38.87
N GLU A 117 -59.32 9.37 39.11
CA GLU A 117 -58.05 9.34 38.36
C GLU A 117 -57.45 7.93 38.23
N SER A 118 -56.51 7.79 37.30
CA SER A 118 -55.53 6.71 37.29
C SER A 118 -54.11 7.25 37.05
N LYS A 119 -53.20 6.94 37.98
CA LYS A 119 -51.78 7.33 37.87
C LYS A 119 -50.92 6.26 37.17
N GLU A 120 -51.50 5.09 36.86
CA GLU A 120 -50.81 3.96 36.23
C GLU A 120 -50.32 4.32 34.82
N ASN A 121 -49.00 4.35 34.64
CA ASN A 121 -48.30 4.81 33.44
C ASN A 121 -48.64 6.25 33.01
N GLN A 122 -48.87 7.16 33.97
CA GLN A 122 -49.04 8.60 33.69
C GLN A 122 -47.78 9.29 33.09
N TRP A 123 -46.61 8.66 33.21
CA TRP A 123 -45.32 9.13 32.71
C TRP A 123 -44.88 10.48 33.30
N LEU A 124 -44.90 10.60 34.63
CA LEU A 124 -44.34 11.75 35.36
C LEU A 124 -42.82 11.84 35.15
N GLY A 125 -42.32 12.99 34.71
CA GLY A 125 -40.93 13.16 34.27
C GLY A 125 -40.70 12.92 32.77
N VAL A 126 -41.77 12.91 31.94
CA VAL A 126 -41.62 12.89 30.47
C VAL A 126 -40.89 14.12 29.95
N SER A 127 -41.16 15.28 30.54
CA SER A 127 -40.51 16.55 30.23
C SER A 127 -40.15 17.26 31.53
N VAL A 128 -38.90 17.71 31.64
CA VAL A 128 -38.39 18.52 32.75
C VAL A 128 -37.72 19.77 32.18
N ARG A 129 -37.99 20.93 32.79
CA ARG A 129 -37.34 22.22 32.48
C ARG A 129 -37.14 23.03 33.75
N SER A 130 -36.16 23.93 33.72
CA SER A 130 -35.92 24.95 34.74
C SER A 130 -35.82 26.33 34.11
N GLN A 131 -36.17 27.37 34.87
CA GLN A 131 -35.87 28.77 34.56
C GLN A 131 -34.39 29.14 34.80
N GLY A 132 -33.54 28.21 35.25
CA GLY A 132 -32.13 28.46 35.54
C GLY A 132 -31.88 28.91 36.99
N PRO A 133 -30.90 29.81 37.24
CA PRO A 133 -30.48 30.20 38.59
C PRO A 133 -31.61 30.84 39.43
N GLY A 134 -32.02 30.17 40.52
CA GLY A 134 -33.00 30.66 41.49
C GLY A 134 -34.45 30.73 40.98
N GLY A 135 -34.71 30.33 39.74
CA GLY A 135 -36.06 30.28 39.17
C GLY A 135 -36.78 28.94 39.41
N LYS A 136 -37.99 28.82 38.87
CA LYS A 136 -38.87 27.64 39.04
C LYS A 136 -38.47 26.45 38.16
N ILE A 137 -39.02 25.29 38.48
CA ILE A 137 -38.90 24.03 37.73
C ILE A 137 -40.31 23.61 37.28
N VAL A 138 -40.44 23.01 36.09
CA VAL A 138 -41.66 22.31 35.67
C VAL A 138 -41.35 20.86 35.30
N THR A 139 -42.22 19.94 35.72
CA THR A 139 -42.19 18.51 35.35
C THR A 139 -43.59 18.02 35.02
N CYS A 140 -43.75 17.17 34.00
CA CYS A 140 -45.06 16.79 33.49
C CYS A 140 -45.31 15.27 33.44
N ALA A 141 -46.59 14.91 33.43
CA ALA A 141 -47.16 13.57 33.32
C ALA A 141 -48.20 13.54 32.18
N HIS A 142 -47.72 13.59 30.93
CA HIS A 142 -48.55 13.73 29.72
C HIS A 142 -49.54 12.58 29.44
N ARG A 143 -49.48 11.47 30.21
CA ARG A 143 -50.40 10.33 30.12
C ARG A 143 -51.30 10.17 31.34
N TYR A 144 -51.34 11.17 32.22
CA TYR A 144 -52.28 11.21 33.33
C TYR A 144 -53.72 11.10 32.84
N GLU A 145 -54.48 10.23 33.50
CA GLU A 145 -55.84 9.85 33.13
C GLU A 145 -56.83 10.34 34.20
N ALA A 146 -57.76 11.20 33.80
CA ALA A 146 -58.94 11.52 34.59
C ALA A 146 -60.04 10.49 34.32
N ARG A 147 -60.71 10.01 35.37
CA ARG A 147 -61.84 9.07 35.29
C ARG A 147 -63.13 9.75 35.70
N GLN A 148 -64.20 9.53 34.94
CA GLN A 148 -65.54 10.03 35.28
C GLN A 148 -66.55 8.90 35.26
N ARG A 149 -67.49 8.88 36.22
CA ARG A 149 -68.53 7.83 36.37
C ARG A 149 -67.92 6.43 36.54
N VAL A 150 -66.91 6.33 37.40
CA VAL A 150 -66.22 5.07 37.73
C VAL A 150 -67.21 3.99 38.16
N ASP A 151 -66.94 2.76 37.74
CA ASP A 151 -67.76 1.55 37.99
C ASP A 151 -69.19 1.62 37.37
N GLN A 152 -69.41 2.50 36.38
CA GLN A 152 -70.67 2.62 35.63
C GLN A 152 -70.50 2.28 34.14
N ILE A 153 -71.60 1.93 33.46
CA ILE A 153 -71.64 1.61 32.02
C ILE A 153 -71.15 2.77 31.14
N LEU A 154 -71.20 4.01 31.65
CA LEU A 154 -70.76 5.23 30.97
C LEU A 154 -69.46 5.80 31.55
N GLU A 155 -68.60 4.96 32.15
CA GLU A 155 -67.27 5.40 32.58
C GLU A 155 -66.48 5.98 31.40
N THR A 156 -65.89 7.18 31.57
CA THR A 156 -64.87 7.70 30.65
C THR A 156 -63.52 7.80 31.35
N ARG A 157 -62.47 7.61 30.55
CA ARG A 157 -61.06 7.55 30.96
C ARG A 157 -60.29 8.45 30.01
N ASP A 158 -60.21 9.72 30.39
CA ASP A 158 -59.80 10.83 29.54
C ASP A 158 -58.32 11.16 29.82
N VAL A 159 -57.45 10.94 28.83
CA VAL A 159 -55.98 11.07 28.93
C VAL A 159 -55.59 12.54 28.73
N ILE A 160 -55.97 13.38 29.69
CA ILE A 160 -55.75 14.83 29.63
C ILE A 160 -54.28 15.22 29.79
N GLY A 161 -53.51 14.49 30.61
CA GLY A 161 -52.18 14.91 31.05
C GLY A 161 -52.21 15.95 32.19
N ARG A 162 -51.09 16.12 32.91
CA ARG A 162 -50.91 17.16 33.94
C ARG A 162 -49.45 17.59 34.10
N CYS A 163 -49.20 18.72 34.75
CA CYS A 163 -47.86 19.18 35.11
C CYS A 163 -47.79 19.67 36.56
N PHE A 164 -46.58 19.69 37.12
CA PHE A 164 -46.25 20.27 38.42
C PHE A 164 -45.22 21.38 38.24
N VAL A 165 -45.45 22.52 38.86
CA VAL A 165 -44.47 23.62 38.96
C VAL A 165 -43.94 23.67 40.39
N LEU A 166 -42.62 23.72 40.54
CA LEU A 166 -41.90 23.69 41.81
C LEU A 166 -41.08 24.97 41.98
N SER A 167 -40.91 25.39 43.22
CA SER A 167 -40.01 26.47 43.61
C SER A 167 -38.53 26.05 43.49
N GLN A 168 -37.60 26.99 43.62
CA GLN A 168 -36.16 26.77 43.43
C GLN A 168 -35.51 25.76 44.39
N ASP A 169 -36.20 25.39 45.48
CA ASP A 169 -35.78 24.37 46.44
C ASP A 169 -36.46 23.01 46.22
N LEU A 170 -37.06 22.80 45.05
CA LEU A 170 -37.74 21.59 44.60
C LEU A 170 -39.04 21.25 45.38
N ALA A 171 -39.55 22.20 46.16
CA ALA A 171 -40.80 22.09 46.91
C ALA A 171 -41.94 22.95 46.30
N ILE A 172 -43.12 22.88 46.93
CA ILE A 172 -44.28 23.74 46.66
C ILE A 172 -44.71 24.30 48.02
N HIS A 173 -44.57 25.61 48.23
CA HIS A 173 -44.85 26.25 49.53
C HIS A 173 -46.23 26.91 49.59
N ASP A 174 -46.72 27.45 48.46
CA ASP A 174 -48.03 28.10 48.36
C ASP A 174 -48.69 27.95 46.98
N GLU A 175 -49.82 28.64 46.76
CA GLU A 175 -50.55 28.64 45.48
C GLU A 175 -49.85 29.49 44.39
N LEU A 176 -48.93 30.40 44.77
CA LEU A 176 -48.17 31.25 43.84
C LEU A 176 -46.94 30.51 43.27
N ASP A 177 -46.41 29.51 43.97
CA ASP A 177 -45.39 28.60 43.43
C ASP A 177 -45.87 27.86 42.17
N GLY A 178 -47.18 27.65 42.03
CA GLY A 178 -47.85 27.21 40.81
C GLY A 178 -48.43 25.81 40.87
N GLY A 179 -47.92 24.92 41.72
CA GLY A 179 -48.57 23.64 42.07
C GLY A 179 -48.92 22.74 40.87
N GLU A 180 -50.11 22.14 40.87
CA GLU A 180 -50.61 21.23 39.83
C GLU A 180 -51.38 21.96 38.73
N TRP A 181 -50.93 21.84 37.47
CA TRP A 181 -51.56 22.44 36.28
C TRP A 181 -52.29 21.40 35.42
N LYS A 182 -53.59 21.59 35.24
CA LYS A 182 -54.50 20.73 34.45
C LYS A 182 -55.47 21.56 33.59
N PHE A 183 -54.96 22.39 32.68
CA PHE A 183 -55.79 23.27 31.84
C PHE A 183 -56.81 22.53 30.95
N CYS A 184 -56.59 21.24 30.69
CA CYS A 184 -57.50 20.36 29.93
C CYS A 184 -58.59 19.69 30.79
N GLU A 185 -58.55 19.79 32.12
CA GLU A 185 -59.62 19.35 33.02
C GLU A 185 -60.86 20.26 32.88
N GLY A 186 -62.06 19.72 33.10
CA GLY A 186 -63.33 20.47 33.02
C GLY A 186 -63.79 20.90 31.62
N ARG A 187 -62.92 20.80 30.59
CA ARG A 187 -63.25 21.10 29.18
C ARG A 187 -64.12 20.03 28.51
N PRO A 188 -64.65 20.26 27.29
CA PRO A 188 -65.35 19.22 26.53
C PRO A 188 -64.47 17.97 26.30
N GLN A 189 -64.99 16.81 26.72
CA GLN A 189 -64.29 15.53 26.65
C GLN A 189 -64.55 14.80 25.32
N GLY A 190 -63.69 13.84 24.98
CA GLY A 190 -63.68 13.13 23.69
C GLY A 190 -62.47 13.45 22.81
N HIS A 191 -62.22 12.59 21.81
CA HIS A 191 -61.04 12.62 20.94
C HIS A 191 -60.96 13.84 20.02
N ASP A 192 -62.11 14.40 19.66
CA ASP A 192 -62.30 15.56 18.80
C ASP A 192 -62.23 16.88 19.58
N GLN A 193 -62.04 16.81 20.90
CA GLN A 193 -61.94 17.93 21.84
C GLN A 193 -60.69 17.75 22.74
N PHE A 194 -60.85 17.73 24.07
CA PHE A 194 -59.75 17.71 25.04
C PHE A 194 -59.55 16.37 25.77
N GLY A 195 -60.37 15.34 25.54
CA GLY A 195 -60.30 14.06 26.28
C GLY A 195 -59.04 13.22 26.02
N PHE A 196 -58.23 13.59 25.02
CA PHE A 196 -56.90 13.04 24.77
C PHE A 196 -55.86 14.16 24.66
N CYS A 197 -56.00 15.23 25.45
CA CYS A 197 -55.19 16.44 25.34
C CYS A 197 -53.67 16.21 25.43
N GLN A 198 -53.22 15.30 26.32
CA GLN A 198 -51.81 15.01 26.59
C GLN A 198 -50.95 16.26 26.88
N GLN A 199 -51.47 17.21 27.66
CA GLN A 199 -50.71 18.42 28.05
C GLN A 199 -49.42 18.06 28.79
N GLY A 200 -48.36 18.82 28.50
CA GLY A 200 -47.04 18.55 29.06
C GLY A 200 -46.32 17.40 28.37
N THR A 201 -46.67 17.10 27.11
CA THR A 201 -45.78 16.35 26.21
C THR A 201 -44.52 17.16 25.94
N ALA A 202 -44.67 18.49 25.81
CA ALA A 202 -43.60 19.46 25.95
C ALA A 202 -44.03 20.57 26.92
N ALA A 203 -43.04 21.14 27.61
CA ALA A 203 -43.16 22.37 28.37
C ALA A 203 -41.88 23.20 28.20
N ALA A 204 -41.98 24.51 28.34
CA ALA A 204 -40.84 25.44 28.31
C ALA A 204 -41.14 26.68 29.17
N PHE A 205 -40.13 27.46 29.51
CA PHE A 205 -40.28 28.80 30.07
C PHE A 205 -39.85 29.83 29.03
N SER A 206 -40.40 31.05 29.09
CA SER A 206 -39.93 32.14 28.23
C SER A 206 -38.58 32.70 28.71
N PRO A 207 -37.75 33.28 27.82
CA PRO A 207 -36.45 33.86 28.20
C PRO A 207 -36.52 35.03 29.20
N ASP A 208 -37.66 35.73 29.25
CA ASP A 208 -37.96 36.76 30.26
C ASP A 208 -38.51 36.19 31.58
N SER A 209 -38.63 34.86 31.68
CA SER A 209 -39.21 34.10 32.80
C SER A 209 -40.67 34.41 33.17
N HIS A 210 -41.34 35.32 32.46
CA HIS A 210 -42.74 35.71 32.71
C HIS A 210 -43.76 34.62 32.39
N TYR A 211 -43.44 33.67 31.50
CA TYR A 211 -44.42 32.70 30.98
C TYR A 211 -43.97 31.25 31.10
N LEU A 212 -44.96 30.38 31.30
CA LEU A 212 -44.87 28.93 31.23
C LEU A 212 -45.67 28.44 30.01
N LEU A 213 -45.00 27.73 29.12
CA LEU A 213 -45.52 27.23 27.86
C LEU A 213 -45.87 25.75 28.00
N PHE A 214 -47.03 25.34 27.48
CA PHE A 214 -47.50 23.95 27.46
C PHE A 214 -47.87 23.49 26.05
N GLY A 215 -47.34 22.33 25.65
CA GLY A 215 -47.71 21.61 24.44
C GLY A 215 -48.71 20.48 24.72
N ALA A 216 -49.78 20.40 23.94
CA ALA A 216 -50.89 19.45 24.08
C ALA A 216 -51.31 18.83 22.72
N PRO A 217 -50.49 17.90 22.18
CA PRO A 217 -50.56 17.47 20.78
C PRO A 217 -51.75 16.55 20.43
N GLY A 218 -52.44 15.98 21.43
CA GLY A 218 -53.56 15.06 21.19
C GLY A 218 -54.93 15.74 21.05
N THR A 219 -55.03 17.04 21.36
CA THR A 219 -56.28 17.81 21.23
C THR A 219 -56.83 17.85 19.79
N TYR A 220 -58.16 17.96 19.66
CA TYR A 220 -58.90 18.13 18.41
C TYR A 220 -58.54 17.10 17.31
N ASN A 221 -58.72 15.81 17.58
CA ASN A 221 -58.30 14.69 16.72
C ASN A 221 -56.80 14.75 16.37
N TRP A 222 -55.97 14.81 17.40
CA TRP A 222 -54.50 14.90 17.31
C TRP A 222 -54.00 16.03 16.40
N LYS A 223 -54.81 17.08 16.23
CA LYS A 223 -54.37 18.32 15.61
C LYS A 223 -53.32 18.99 16.49
N GLY A 224 -53.58 19.03 17.79
CA GLY A 224 -52.73 19.59 18.83
C GLY A 224 -52.96 21.08 19.06
N THR A 225 -52.56 21.56 20.25
CA THR A 225 -52.58 22.97 20.62
C THR A 225 -51.35 23.34 21.45
N ALA A 226 -51.05 24.63 21.48
CA ALA A 226 -50.07 25.27 22.34
C ALA A 226 -50.77 26.29 23.23
N ARG A 227 -50.36 26.37 24.50
CA ARG A 227 -50.90 27.30 25.49
C ARG A 227 -49.77 27.98 26.25
N VAL A 228 -49.97 29.24 26.60
CA VAL A 228 -49.05 30.07 27.37
C VAL A 228 -49.79 30.60 28.60
N GLU A 229 -49.24 30.32 29.78
CA GLU A 229 -49.73 30.72 31.09
C GLU A 229 -48.77 31.71 31.74
N LEU A 230 -49.30 32.64 32.55
CA LEU A 230 -48.48 33.60 33.30
C LEU A 230 -47.77 32.89 34.46
N CYS A 231 -46.45 33.00 34.53
CA CYS A 231 -45.62 32.39 35.56
C CYS A 231 -45.18 33.46 36.57
N ALA A 232 -46.06 33.82 37.51
CA ALA A 232 -45.74 34.80 38.54
C ALA A 232 -44.54 34.35 39.40
N GLN A 233 -43.60 35.26 39.63
CA GLN A 233 -42.41 35.09 40.47
C GLN A 233 -42.44 35.97 41.72
N GLY A 234 -43.26 37.03 41.78
CA GLY A 234 -43.37 37.88 42.95
C GLY A 234 -44.55 38.88 42.96
N SER A 235 -44.56 39.74 43.98
CA SER A 235 -45.65 40.70 44.20
C SER A 235 -45.70 41.88 43.22
N ALA A 236 -44.69 42.04 42.36
CA ALA A 236 -44.72 43.00 41.26
C ALA A 236 -45.62 42.52 40.11
N ASP A 237 -45.61 41.22 39.82
CA ASP A 237 -46.33 40.61 38.69
C ASP A 237 -47.85 40.64 38.91
N LEU A 238 -48.28 40.78 40.17
CA LEU A 238 -49.66 41.05 40.56
C LEU A 238 -50.23 42.35 39.96
N ALA A 239 -49.39 43.23 39.41
CA ALA A 239 -49.82 44.41 38.65
C ALA A 239 -50.28 44.08 37.21
N HIS A 240 -50.00 42.87 36.70
CA HIS A 240 -50.22 42.45 35.31
C HIS A 240 -51.05 41.15 35.18
N LEU A 241 -51.91 40.87 36.15
CA LEU A 241 -52.77 39.67 36.22
C LEU A 241 -53.68 39.42 34.99
N ASP A 242 -53.93 40.43 34.15
CA ASP A 242 -54.73 40.31 32.91
C ASP A 242 -53.92 39.88 31.67
N ASP A 243 -52.58 39.74 31.75
CA ASP A 243 -51.73 39.40 30.57
C ASP A 243 -51.64 37.88 30.30
N GLY A 244 -52.81 37.25 30.12
CA GLY A 244 -52.95 35.84 29.76
C GLY A 244 -54.28 35.24 30.25
N PRO A 245 -54.49 33.93 30.08
CA PRO A 245 -53.70 33.00 29.24
C PRO A 245 -53.80 33.30 27.75
N TYR A 246 -52.94 32.66 26.94
CA TYR A 246 -53.03 32.66 25.47
C TYR A 246 -53.04 31.22 24.93
N GLU A 247 -53.93 30.90 24.00
CA GLU A 247 -54.06 29.54 23.45
C GLU A 247 -54.22 29.56 21.92
N ALA A 248 -53.63 28.58 21.22
CA ALA A 248 -53.91 28.37 19.80
C ALA A 248 -55.31 27.77 19.64
N GLY A 249 -56.17 28.44 18.88
CA GLY A 249 -57.62 28.18 18.89
C GLY A 249 -58.43 29.12 19.80
N GLY A 250 -57.75 29.92 20.63
CA GLY A 250 -58.35 30.88 21.57
C GLY A 250 -58.93 30.20 22.82
N GLU A 251 -58.61 30.69 24.00
CA GLU A 251 -58.98 30.03 25.27
C GLU A 251 -60.51 29.90 25.47
N LYS A 252 -61.26 30.92 25.05
CA LYS A 252 -62.75 30.98 25.11
C LYS A 252 -63.42 30.57 23.80
N GLU A 253 -62.69 30.68 22.69
CA GLU A 253 -63.20 30.40 21.34
C GLU A 253 -63.15 28.90 21.04
N GLN A 254 -62.09 28.21 21.48
CA GLN A 254 -61.84 26.78 21.33
C GLN A 254 -62.08 26.27 19.90
N ASP A 255 -61.70 27.10 18.91
CA ASP A 255 -61.97 26.85 17.50
C ASP A 255 -60.76 26.20 16.82
N PRO A 256 -60.80 24.89 16.53
CA PRO A 256 -59.69 24.21 15.88
C PRO A 256 -59.41 24.72 14.46
N ARG A 257 -60.27 25.55 13.85
CA ARG A 257 -60.02 26.19 12.54
C ARG A 257 -58.96 27.30 12.61
N LEU A 258 -58.78 27.93 13.78
CA LEU A 258 -57.77 28.98 13.98
C LEU A 258 -56.35 28.40 14.18
N ILE A 259 -56.24 27.11 14.52
CA ILE A 259 -54.96 26.42 14.72
C ILE A 259 -54.32 26.16 13.33
N PRO A 260 -53.09 26.65 13.05
CA PRO A 260 -52.58 26.83 11.68
C PRO A 260 -51.94 25.59 11.02
N VAL A 261 -52.47 24.39 11.29
CA VAL A 261 -52.01 23.10 10.72
C VAL A 261 -53.18 22.20 10.29
N PRO A 262 -52.95 21.09 9.57
CA PRO A 262 -53.95 20.02 9.39
C PRO A 262 -54.33 19.30 10.70
N ALA A 263 -55.38 18.47 10.69
CA ALA A 263 -55.62 17.50 11.76
C ALA A 263 -54.55 16.37 11.75
N ASN A 264 -54.40 15.64 12.86
CA ASN A 264 -53.34 14.62 13.06
C ASN A 264 -51.88 15.14 12.94
N SER A 265 -51.66 16.45 13.12
CA SER A 265 -50.35 17.09 12.96
C SER A 265 -49.45 17.05 14.20
N TYR A 266 -50.02 16.76 15.38
CA TYR A 266 -49.35 16.79 16.69
C TYR A 266 -48.74 18.17 17.01
N PHE A 267 -49.49 19.25 16.82
CA PHE A 267 -49.03 20.60 17.12
C PHE A 267 -48.84 20.83 18.63
N GLY A 268 -47.70 21.41 19.02
CA GLY A 268 -47.29 21.44 20.42
C GLY A 268 -46.66 20.12 20.89
N PHE A 269 -46.13 19.29 19.98
CA PHE A 269 -45.27 18.16 20.37
C PHE A 269 -43.94 18.63 20.94
N SER A 270 -43.43 19.77 20.46
CA SER A 270 -42.28 20.52 20.96
C SER A 270 -42.67 22.00 21.05
N ILE A 271 -42.06 22.73 21.98
CA ILE A 271 -42.36 24.14 22.22
C ILE A 271 -41.14 24.89 22.78
N ASP A 272 -40.94 26.13 22.34
CA ASP A 272 -39.88 27.05 22.77
C ASP A 272 -40.32 28.52 22.56
N SER A 273 -39.52 29.52 22.91
CA SER A 273 -39.81 30.93 22.61
C SER A 273 -38.59 31.85 22.59
N GLY A 274 -38.69 32.94 21.84
CA GLY A 274 -37.62 33.94 21.71
C GLY A 274 -38.18 35.35 21.54
N LYS A 275 -37.59 36.31 22.26
CA LYS A 275 -37.80 37.74 22.00
C LYS A 275 -36.99 38.11 20.76
N GLY A 276 -37.60 38.80 19.80
CA GLY A 276 -36.90 39.19 18.57
C GLY A 276 -36.99 38.21 17.40
N LEU A 277 -37.72 37.10 17.51
CA LEU A 277 -37.85 36.16 16.38
C LEU A 277 -38.48 36.80 15.13
N VAL A 278 -39.59 37.53 15.26
CA VAL A 278 -40.24 38.24 14.14
C VAL A 278 -40.11 39.77 14.25
N ARG A 279 -40.02 40.29 15.48
CA ARG A 279 -39.94 41.72 15.77
C ARG A 279 -39.06 41.92 17.00
N ALA A 280 -38.01 42.75 16.90
CA ALA A 280 -36.94 42.88 17.90
C ALA A 280 -37.40 42.95 19.38
N GLU A 281 -38.47 43.70 19.67
CA GLU A 281 -38.94 43.93 21.05
C GLU A 281 -40.08 42.99 21.52
N GLU A 282 -40.66 42.15 20.65
CA GLU A 282 -41.79 41.29 21.00
C GLU A 282 -41.36 39.82 21.24
N LEU A 283 -41.93 39.21 22.27
CA LEU A 283 -41.81 37.77 22.55
C LEU A 283 -42.65 36.97 21.55
N SER A 284 -42.01 36.06 20.82
CA SER A 284 -42.66 35.11 19.92
C SER A 284 -42.52 33.68 20.47
N PHE A 285 -43.53 32.86 20.27
CA PHE A 285 -43.57 31.47 20.72
C PHE A 285 -43.43 30.53 19.51
N VAL A 286 -42.68 29.44 19.65
CA VAL A 286 -42.41 28.50 18.57
C VAL A 286 -42.94 27.12 18.94
N ALA A 287 -43.76 26.51 18.09
CA ALA A 287 -44.36 25.21 18.36
C ALA A 287 -44.24 24.26 17.16
N GLY A 288 -43.78 23.03 17.44
CA GLY A 288 -43.58 22.00 16.44
C GLY A 288 -44.82 21.13 16.20
N ALA A 289 -44.98 20.69 14.96
CA ALA A 289 -46.03 19.79 14.49
C ALA A 289 -45.42 18.70 13.58
N PRO A 290 -44.70 17.71 14.14
CA PRO A 290 -43.88 16.77 13.36
C PRO A 290 -44.67 15.90 12.37
N ARG A 291 -46.00 15.81 12.48
CA ARG A 291 -46.84 15.07 11.52
C ARG A 291 -47.53 15.94 10.48
N ALA A 292 -47.43 17.27 10.56
CA ALA A 292 -48.08 18.19 9.62
C ALA A 292 -47.71 17.88 8.16
N ASN A 293 -48.72 17.77 7.29
CA ASN A 293 -48.58 17.43 5.87
C ASN A 293 -47.72 16.16 5.58
N HIS A 294 -47.58 15.25 6.56
CA HIS A 294 -46.68 14.09 6.51
C HIS A 294 -45.18 14.41 6.33
N LYS A 295 -44.77 15.68 6.50
CA LYS A 295 -43.37 16.12 6.51
C LYS A 295 -42.90 16.59 7.88
N GLY A 296 -43.82 17.22 8.61
CA GLY A 296 -43.53 18.05 9.76
C GLY A 296 -43.55 19.53 9.42
N ALA A 297 -43.92 20.36 10.40
CA ALA A 297 -43.92 21.82 10.31
C ALA A 297 -43.57 22.44 11.67
N VAL A 298 -43.16 23.69 11.65
CA VAL A 298 -42.93 24.53 12.83
C VAL A 298 -43.64 25.86 12.63
N VAL A 299 -44.33 26.34 13.65
CA VAL A 299 -45.09 27.60 13.60
C VAL A 299 -44.49 28.59 14.59
N ILE A 300 -44.21 29.80 14.11
CA ILE A 300 -43.89 30.96 14.95
C ILE A 300 -45.19 31.72 15.19
N LEU A 301 -45.49 31.99 16.46
CA LEU A 301 -46.73 32.54 16.98
C LEU A 301 -46.46 33.84 17.74
N ARG A 302 -47.41 34.78 17.68
CA ARG A 302 -47.48 35.91 18.62
C ARG A 302 -48.73 35.83 19.50
N LYS A 303 -48.73 36.57 20.62
CA LYS A 303 -49.95 36.86 21.38
C LYS A 303 -50.83 37.89 20.65
N ASP A 304 -52.14 37.79 20.86
CA ASP A 304 -53.17 38.65 20.25
C ASP A 304 -54.20 39.07 21.32
N SER A 305 -54.81 40.25 21.18
CA SER A 305 -55.61 40.91 22.23
C SER A 305 -56.95 40.23 22.61
N ALA A 306 -57.16 38.99 22.16
CA ALA A 306 -58.32 38.16 22.43
C ALA A 306 -57.94 36.82 23.13
N SER A 307 -56.82 36.80 23.86
CA SER A 307 -56.29 35.58 24.54
C SER A 307 -55.95 34.44 23.57
N ARG A 308 -55.34 34.79 22.42
CA ARG A 308 -55.01 33.85 21.33
C ARG A 308 -53.53 33.84 21.00
N LEU A 309 -53.04 32.68 20.60
CA LEU A 309 -51.79 32.54 19.85
C LEU A 309 -52.13 32.50 18.36
N VAL A 310 -51.57 33.42 17.57
CA VAL A 310 -51.83 33.52 16.12
C VAL A 310 -50.52 33.37 15.33
N PRO A 311 -50.52 32.70 14.17
CA PRO A 311 -49.32 32.50 13.37
C PRO A 311 -48.78 33.79 12.78
N GLU A 312 -47.45 33.91 12.75
CA GLU A 312 -46.73 34.91 11.94
C GLU A 312 -45.91 34.23 10.83
N ALA A 313 -45.30 33.07 11.10
CA ALA A 313 -44.59 32.26 10.11
C ALA A 313 -44.88 30.76 10.28
N VAL A 314 -44.82 30.01 9.17
CA VAL A 314 -44.98 28.54 9.16
C VAL A 314 -43.88 27.93 8.29
N LEU A 315 -42.92 27.28 8.93
CA LEU A 315 -41.83 26.54 8.27
C LEU A 315 -42.27 25.10 8.03
N SER A 316 -41.93 24.53 6.87
CA SER A 316 -42.33 23.16 6.47
C SER A 316 -41.12 22.30 6.15
N GLY A 317 -41.14 21.03 6.57
CA GLY A 317 -40.04 20.10 6.32
C GLY A 317 -39.78 19.83 4.84
N GLU A 318 -38.53 19.50 4.49
CA GLU A 318 -38.12 19.16 3.12
C GLU A 318 -38.76 17.83 2.65
N ARG A 319 -38.57 16.76 3.43
CA ARG A 319 -38.88 15.37 3.08
C ARG A 319 -40.14 14.85 3.77
N LEU A 320 -40.78 13.86 3.15
CA LEU A 320 -41.83 13.05 3.79
C LEU A 320 -41.24 12.24 4.95
N THR A 321 -42.08 11.96 5.95
CA THR A 321 -41.81 11.18 7.19
C THR A 321 -40.66 11.67 8.08
N SER A 322 -39.93 12.72 7.68
CA SER A 322 -38.76 13.25 8.40
C SER A 322 -39.03 13.76 9.82
N SER A 323 -40.29 14.03 10.14
CA SER A 323 -40.75 14.52 11.45
C SER A 323 -40.13 15.86 11.83
N PHE A 324 -40.03 16.77 10.86
CA PHE A 324 -39.53 18.13 11.06
C PHE A 324 -40.36 18.89 12.12
N GLY A 325 -39.70 19.38 13.17
CA GLY A 325 -40.37 19.95 14.35
C GLY A 325 -40.51 18.94 15.51
N TYR A 326 -39.76 17.85 15.51
CA TYR A 326 -39.70 16.92 16.65
C TYR A 326 -39.05 17.57 17.88
N SER A 327 -37.95 18.29 17.66
CA SER A 327 -37.24 19.09 18.67
C SER A 327 -37.03 20.51 18.15
N LEU A 328 -36.88 21.45 19.07
CA LEU A 328 -36.71 22.89 18.81
C LEU A 328 -35.67 23.46 19.78
N ALA A 329 -34.94 24.48 19.33
CA ALA A 329 -34.14 25.35 20.18
C ALA A 329 -34.02 26.74 19.54
N VAL A 330 -34.08 27.81 20.34
CA VAL A 330 -33.97 29.21 19.90
C VAL A 330 -32.77 29.90 20.57
N SER A 331 -31.88 30.50 19.78
CA SER A 331 -30.78 31.35 20.28
C SER A 331 -30.17 32.18 19.16
N ASP A 332 -29.53 33.29 19.50
CA ASP A 332 -28.78 34.15 18.57
C ASP A 332 -27.36 33.56 18.42
N LEU A 333 -27.07 32.83 17.33
CA LEU A 333 -25.84 32.03 17.16
C LEU A 333 -24.71 32.81 16.48
N ASN A 334 -25.02 33.99 15.92
CA ASN A 334 -24.07 34.90 15.29
C ASN A 334 -23.91 36.24 16.04
N SER A 335 -24.59 36.39 17.18
CA SER A 335 -24.57 37.56 18.07
C SER A 335 -24.95 38.87 17.36
N ASP A 336 -25.94 38.82 16.44
CA ASP A 336 -26.42 39.98 15.68
C ASP A 336 -27.66 40.69 16.28
N GLY A 337 -28.28 40.08 17.29
CA GLY A 337 -29.46 40.58 17.99
C GLY A 337 -30.78 39.91 17.60
N TRP A 338 -30.79 39.01 16.61
CA TRP A 338 -31.99 38.29 16.16
C TRP A 338 -31.85 36.78 16.41
N PRO A 339 -32.62 36.18 17.33
CA PRO A 339 -32.49 34.75 17.60
C PRO A 339 -32.80 33.88 16.38
N ASP A 340 -31.91 32.93 16.13
CA ASP A 340 -32.04 31.87 15.15
C ASP A 340 -32.93 30.74 15.66
N LEU A 341 -33.36 29.88 14.74
CA LEU A 341 -34.23 28.74 15.04
C LEU A 341 -33.62 27.43 14.55
N LEU A 342 -33.36 26.51 15.49
CA LEU A 342 -32.98 25.13 15.20
C LEU A 342 -34.20 24.21 15.23
N VAL A 343 -34.33 23.34 14.22
CA VAL A 343 -35.42 22.38 14.08
C VAL A 343 -34.89 20.98 13.83
N GLY A 344 -35.19 20.05 14.75
CA GLY A 344 -34.87 18.63 14.57
C GLY A 344 -35.86 17.89 13.68
N ALA A 345 -35.30 16.98 12.88
CA ALA A 345 -36.01 16.05 12.01
C ALA A 345 -35.34 14.65 12.09
N PRO A 346 -35.44 13.94 13.24
CA PRO A 346 -34.69 12.72 13.51
C PRO A 346 -34.97 11.55 12.55
N TYR A 347 -36.14 11.56 11.90
CA TYR A 347 -36.51 10.54 10.91
C TYR A 347 -36.24 10.98 9.47
N PHE A 348 -35.47 12.05 9.26
CA PHE A 348 -34.90 12.38 7.95
C PHE A 348 -34.01 11.24 7.46
N PHE A 349 -34.08 10.94 6.17
CA PHE A 349 -33.28 9.90 5.54
C PHE A 349 -33.02 10.26 4.08
N ASP A 350 -31.77 10.17 3.65
CA ASP A 350 -31.42 10.10 2.22
C ASP A 350 -30.58 8.86 1.91
N ARG A 351 -31.03 8.12 0.90
CA ARG A 351 -30.43 6.86 0.46
C ARG A 351 -29.27 7.05 -0.52
N GLN A 352 -29.14 8.21 -1.16
CA GLN A 352 -28.03 8.48 -2.10
C GLN A 352 -26.78 8.98 -1.37
N GLU A 353 -26.97 9.75 -0.30
CA GLU A 353 -25.89 10.32 0.53
C GLU A 353 -25.60 9.48 1.78
N GLU A 354 -26.37 8.40 2.01
CA GLU A 354 -26.36 7.56 3.22
C GLU A 354 -26.44 8.38 4.53
N LEU A 355 -27.45 9.24 4.62
CA LEU A 355 -27.69 10.15 5.76
C LEU A 355 -28.92 9.75 6.57
N GLY A 356 -28.84 9.84 7.89
CA GLY A 356 -29.92 9.57 8.83
C GLY A 356 -30.02 10.63 9.92
N GLY A 357 -31.23 11.16 10.13
CA GLY A 357 -31.48 12.31 10.99
C GLY A 357 -30.95 13.64 10.42
N ALA A 358 -31.56 14.74 10.82
CA ALA A 358 -31.15 16.08 10.44
C ALA A 358 -31.54 17.13 11.48
N VAL A 359 -30.77 18.22 11.54
CA VAL A 359 -31.14 19.48 12.19
C VAL A 359 -31.04 20.60 11.16
N TYR A 360 -32.08 21.41 11.08
CA TYR A 360 -32.16 22.58 10.21
C TYR A 360 -31.95 23.83 11.05
N VAL A 361 -30.91 24.61 10.75
CA VAL A 361 -30.61 25.89 11.42
C VAL A 361 -31.03 27.02 10.49
N TYR A 362 -32.05 27.78 10.89
CA TYR A 362 -32.54 28.95 10.16
C TYR A 362 -31.92 30.21 10.77
N MET A 363 -30.93 30.78 10.07
CA MET A 363 -30.30 32.05 10.47
C MET A 363 -31.28 33.21 10.25
N ASN A 364 -31.54 34.02 11.28
CA ASN A 364 -32.65 34.96 11.29
C ASN A 364 -32.32 36.30 10.60
N GLN A 365 -32.77 36.47 9.37
CA GLN A 365 -32.55 37.70 8.58
C GLN A 365 -33.52 38.82 8.99
N GLY A 366 -33.41 39.32 10.23
CA GLY A 366 -34.19 40.47 10.71
C GLY A 366 -35.70 40.23 10.81
N GLY A 367 -36.12 38.99 11.10
CA GLY A 367 -37.52 38.57 11.17
C GLY A 367 -38.13 38.12 9.83
N HIS A 368 -37.38 38.13 8.72
CA HIS A 368 -37.87 37.82 7.38
C HIS A 368 -37.84 36.32 7.01
N TRP A 369 -38.57 35.49 7.78
CA TRP A 369 -38.62 34.01 7.65
C TRP A 369 -39.04 33.43 6.29
N ALA A 370 -39.53 34.23 5.35
CA ALA A 370 -40.06 33.74 4.07
C ALA A 370 -38.96 33.31 3.08
N ASP A 371 -37.81 33.98 3.10
CA ASP A 371 -36.71 33.79 2.14
C ASP A 371 -35.46 33.11 2.75
N VAL A 372 -35.52 32.74 4.05
CA VAL A 372 -34.41 32.09 4.77
C VAL A 372 -34.27 30.63 4.35
N SER A 373 -33.20 30.33 3.59
CA SER A 373 -32.76 28.96 3.35
C SER A 373 -32.02 28.40 4.58
N PRO A 374 -32.48 27.29 5.20
CA PRO A 374 -31.80 26.72 6.36
C PRO A 374 -30.49 26.03 6.01
N LEU A 375 -29.52 26.12 6.92
CA LEU A 375 -28.35 25.25 6.95
C LEU A 375 -28.78 23.87 7.46
N ARG A 376 -28.33 22.78 6.84
CA ARG A 376 -28.73 21.41 7.20
C ARG A 376 -27.55 20.61 7.75
N LEU A 377 -27.57 20.33 9.06
CA LEU A 377 -26.70 19.35 9.70
C LEU A 377 -27.35 17.96 9.54
N CYS A 378 -26.56 16.93 9.22
CA CYS A 378 -27.05 15.56 9.00
C CYS A 378 -26.22 14.54 9.78
N GLY A 379 -26.87 13.47 10.24
CA GLY A 379 -26.22 12.35 10.93
C GLY A 379 -25.98 11.14 10.04
N SER A 380 -25.39 10.12 10.66
CA SER A 380 -25.21 8.78 10.10
C SER A 380 -26.55 8.03 9.97
N PRO A 381 -26.65 6.98 9.12
CA PRO A 381 -27.87 6.18 8.96
C PRO A 381 -28.40 5.65 10.29
N ASP A 382 -29.73 5.61 10.43
CA ASP A 382 -30.49 5.09 11.60
C ASP A 382 -30.17 5.73 12.97
N SER A 383 -29.28 6.72 13.04
CA SER A 383 -28.79 7.37 14.27
C SER A 383 -29.81 8.16 15.09
N LEU A 384 -30.90 8.59 14.43
CA LEU A 384 -31.86 9.61 14.88
C LEU A 384 -31.23 10.95 15.29
N PHE A 385 -30.15 11.37 14.60
CA PHE A 385 -29.54 12.69 14.76
C PHE A 385 -30.58 13.83 14.70
N GLY A 386 -30.61 14.68 15.71
CA GLY A 386 -31.60 15.76 15.85
C GLY A 386 -32.85 15.37 16.66
N ILE A 387 -32.89 14.18 17.27
CA ILE A 387 -33.96 13.82 18.22
C ILE A 387 -33.96 14.74 19.45
N SER A 388 -32.77 15.18 19.86
CA SER A 388 -32.54 16.20 20.87
C SER A 388 -31.61 17.27 20.30
N VAL A 389 -31.91 18.53 20.63
CA VAL A 389 -31.11 19.72 20.33
C VAL A 389 -31.11 20.57 21.58
N ALA A 390 -29.96 21.15 21.95
CA ALA A 390 -29.85 22.07 23.07
C ALA A 390 -28.87 23.19 22.75
N ILE A 391 -29.21 24.40 23.22
CA ILE A 391 -28.28 25.52 23.29
C ILE A 391 -27.36 25.29 24.49
N LEU A 392 -26.05 25.47 24.30
CA LEU A 392 -25.04 25.33 25.34
C LEU A 392 -24.70 26.66 26.01
N GLY A 393 -25.09 27.77 25.39
CA GLY A 393 -24.49 29.08 25.68
C GLY A 393 -23.10 29.17 25.04
N ASP A 394 -22.39 30.26 25.30
CA ASP A 394 -21.01 30.43 24.85
C ASP A 394 -20.09 29.49 25.66
N LEU A 395 -19.80 28.30 25.10
CA LEU A 395 -19.12 27.21 25.79
C LEU A 395 -17.59 27.32 25.65
N ASN A 396 -17.05 27.99 24.62
CA ASN A 396 -15.61 28.23 24.48
C ASN A 396 -15.15 29.62 24.99
N GLN A 397 -16.08 30.54 25.28
CA GLN A 397 -15.89 31.94 25.67
C GLN A 397 -15.30 32.84 24.56
N ASP A 398 -15.74 32.64 23.31
CA ASP A 398 -15.36 33.46 22.14
C ASP A 398 -16.37 34.56 21.76
N GLY A 399 -17.56 34.55 22.35
CA GLY A 399 -18.64 35.53 22.12
C GLY A 399 -19.86 35.01 21.36
N PHE A 400 -19.89 33.74 20.93
CA PHE A 400 -21.02 33.14 20.20
C PHE A 400 -21.62 31.92 20.93
N PRO A 401 -22.96 31.79 21.01
CA PRO A 401 -23.58 30.59 21.60
C PRO A 401 -23.39 29.31 20.79
N ASP A 402 -22.98 28.25 21.49
CA ASP A 402 -22.73 26.92 20.94
C ASP A 402 -23.95 25.99 21.04
N ILE A 403 -23.96 24.92 20.25
CA ILE A 403 -25.08 23.98 20.17
C ILE A 403 -24.65 22.52 20.36
N ALA A 404 -25.52 21.71 20.97
CA ALA A 404 -25.40 20.26 21.03
C ALA A 404 -26.56 19.58 20.29
N VAL A 405 -26.25 18.51 19.55
CA VAL A 405 -27.22 17.66 18.85
C VAL A 405 -27.02 16.20 19.25
N GLY A 406 -28.08 15.54 19.71
CA GLY A 406 -28.05 14.13 20.09
C GLY A 406 -28.41 13.18 18.96
N ALA A 407 -27.75 12.03 18.97
CA ALA A 407 -27.89 10.92 18.01
C ALA A 407 -27.77 9.58 18.77
N PRO A 408 -28.79 9.18 19.55
CA PRO A 408 -28.70 8.08 20.51
C PRO A 408 -28.57 6.68 19.90
N PHE A 409 -28.64 6.54 18.58
CA PHE A 409 -28.46 5.26 17.89
C PHE A 409 -27.25 5.24 16.94
N ASP A 410 -26.39 6.27 16.97
CA ASP A 410 -25.05 6.21 16.35
C ASP A 410 -24.11 5.39 17.26
N GLY A 411 -24.02 4.08 16.99
CA GLY A 411 -23.34 3.13 17.87
C GLY A 411 -24.09 2.96 19.20
N ASP A 412 -23.39 3.14 20.32
CA ASP A 412 -24.01 3.24 21.64
C ASP A 412 -24.61 4.63 21.94
N GLY A 413 -24.56 5.55 20.96
CA GLY A 413 -25.16 6.88 21.00
C GLY A 413 -24.10 7.98 21.11
N LYS A 414 -24.36 9.13 20.47
CA LYS A 414 -23.43 10.26 20.39
C LYS A 414 -24.12 11.60 20.64
N VAL A 415 -23.33 12.57 21.09
CA VAL A 415 -23.71 13.99 21.11
C VAL A 415 -22.64 14.78 20.38
N PHE A 416 -23.05 15.54 19.37
CA PHE A 416 -22.19 16.37 18.52
C PHE A 416 -22.28 17.82 19.00
N ILE A 417 -21.13 18.44 19.26
CA ILE A 417 -21.03 19.86 19.62
C ILE A 417 -20.58 20.65 18.40
N TYR A 418 -21.26 21.75 18.09
CA TYR A 418 -20.91 22.66 16.99
C TYR A 418 -20.80 24.09 17.53
N HIS A 419 -19.82 24.84 17.00
CA HIS A 419 -19.58 26.22 17.44
C HIS A 419 -20.47 27.24 16.76
N GLY A 420 -20.87 28.27 17.50
CA GLY A 420 -21.37 29.53 16.95
C GLY A 420 -20.28 30.30 16.20
N SER A 421 -20.65 31.32 15.44
CA SER A 421 -19.72 32.30 14.86
C SER A 421 -20.47 33.48 14.26
N SER A 422 -19.78 34.58 13.97
CA SER A 422 -20.33 35.74 13.22
C SER A 422 -20.83 35.43 11.80
N LEU A 423 -20.64 34.20 11.30
CA LEU A 423 -21.20 33.72 10.02
C LEU A 423 -22.32 32.67 10.21
N GLY A 424 -22.77 32.45 11.45
CA GLY A 424 -23.62 31.33 11.86
C GLY A 424 -22.81 30.10 12.28
N VAL A 425 -23.47 28.94 12.31
CA VAL A 425 -22.90 27.70 12.87
C VAL A 425 -21.76 27.11 12.03
N VAL A 426 -20.67 26.73 12.70
CA VAL A 426 -19.56 25.97 12.11
C VAL A 426 -20.01 24.54 11.77
N LEU A 427 -20.07 24.21 10.49
CA LEU A 427 -20.58 22.91 9.98
C LEU A 427 -19.84 21.66 10.48
N THR A 428 -18.57 21.78 10.88
CA THR A 428 -17.79 20.67 11.43
C THR A 428 -17.90 20.65 12.96
N PRO A 429 -18.28 19.52 13.58
CA PRO A 429 -18.39 19.44 15.04
C PRO A 429 -17.01 19.62 15.69
N SER A 430 -16.94 20.43 16.74
CA SER A 430 -15.70 20.71 17.47
C SER A 430 -15.34 19.63 18.49
N GLN A 431 -16.34 18.91 19.00
CA GLN A 431 -16.19 17.72 19.84
C GLN A 431 -17.36 16.77 19.60
N VAL A 432 -17.10 15.47 19.69
CA VAL A 432 -18.12 14.42 19.73
C VAL A 432 -17.97 13.70 21.07
N LEU A 433 -19.07 13.59 21.81
CA LEU A 433 -19.18 12.80 23.03
C LEU A 433 -19.76 11.43 22.64
N GLU A 434 -19.05 10.35 22.94
CA GLU A 434 -19.43 8.99 22.56
C GLU A 434 -19.88 8.19 23.78
N GLY A 435 -21.05 7.56 23.70
CA GLY A 435 -21.62 6.73 24.77
C GLY A 435 -20.70 5.57 25.17
N GLU A 436 -20.01 4.96 24.19
CA GLU A 436 -19.03 3.89 24.44
C GLU A 436 -17.88 4.36 25.36
N ALA A 437 -17.38 5.59 25.17
CA ALA A 437 -16.30 6.15 25.99
C ALA A 437 -16.70 6.41 27.47
N VAL A 438 -18.01 6.51 27.75
CA VAL A 438 -18.57 6.61 29.11
C VAL A 438 -19.36 5.36 29.56
N GLY A 439 -19.30 4.28 28.78
CA GLY A 439 -19.94 2.99 29.08
C GLY A 439 -21.49 3.00 29.06
N ILE A 440 -22.12 3.90 28.31
CA ILE A 440 -23.57 4.11 28.28
C ILE A 440 -24.14 3.92 26.87
N LYS A 441 -25.21 3.15 26.77
CA LYS A 441 -25.99 2.94 25.54
C LYS A 441 -27.11 3.96 25.40
N SER A 442 -27.64 4.18 24.20
CA SER A 442 -28.70 5.17 23.91
C SER A 442 -28.38 6.59 24.40
N PHE A 443 -27.10 6.94 24.40
CA PHE A 443 -26.56 8.20 24.92
C PHE A 443 -26.91 9.39 24.01
N GLY A 444 -27.45 10.48 24.56
CA GLY A 444 -27.88 11.66 23.79
C GLY A 444 -29.38 11.71 23.49
N TYR A 445 -30.21 10.90 24.15
CA TYR A 445 -31.66 10.96 23.97
C TYR A 445 -32.28 12.28 24.46
N SER A 446 -31.72 12.84 25.54
CA SER A 446 -32.08 14.16 26.04
C SER A 446 -30.85 14.98 26.44
N LEU A 447 -30.97 16.30 26.41
CA LEU A 447 -29.87 17.25 26.60
C LEU A 447 -30.33 18.46 27.44
N SER A 448 -29.43 19.02 28.24
CA SER A 448 -29.56 20.32 28.89
C SER A 448 -28.18 20.97 29.01
N GLY A 449 -27.97 22.10 28.31
CA GLY A 449 -26.80 22.96 28.45
C GLY A 449 -27.16 24.32 29.04
N GLY A 450 -26.32 25.35 28.80
CA GLY A 450 -26.65 26.75 29.07
C GLY A 450 -26.46 27.22 30.51
N LEU A 451 -25.93 26.38 31.41
CA LEU A 451 -25.80 26.71 32.83
C LEU A 451 -24.49 26.18 33.44
N ASP A 452 -23.68 27.10 33.98
CA ASP A 452 -22.60 26.80 34.92
C ASP A 452 -23.19 26.22 36.22
N VAL A 453 -22.89 24.95 36.53
CA VAL A 453 -23.32 24.31 37.78
C VAL A 453 -22.18 24.08 38.77
N ASP A 454 -20.92 24.06 38.35
CA ASP A 454 -19.78 23.85 39.27
C ASP A 454 -19.09 25.14 39.78
N GLY A 455 -19.38 26.29 39.16
CA GLY A 455 -18.90 27.62 39.53
C GLY A 455 -17.71 28.13 38.70
N ASN A 456 -17.28 27.42 37.66
CA ASN A 456 -16.11 27.78 36.84
C ASN A 456 -16.38 28.90 35.81
N HIS A 457 -17.63 29.33 35.65
CA HIS A 457 -18.14 30.35 34.70
C HIS A 457 -18.27 29.93 33.22
N TYR A 458 -17.94 28.70 32.86
CA TYR A 458 -18.28 28.11 31.56
C TYR A 458 -19.54 27.25 31.74
N PRO A 459 -20.46 27.19 30.75
CA PRO A 459 -21.69 26.42 30.87
C PRO A 459 -21.43 24.91 30.77
N ASP A 460 -22.06 24.11 31.62
CA ASP A 460 -21.90 22.65 31.62
C ASP A 460 -22.98 21.97 30.74
N LEU A 461 -22.79 20.68 30.43
CA LEU A 461 -23.73 19.88 29.62
C LEU A 461 -24.16 18.60 30.34
N LEU A 462 -25.46 18.48 30.63
CA LEU A 462 -26.09 17.25 31.13
C LEU A 462 -26.72 16.47 29.96
N VAL A 463 -26.33 15.21 29.80
CA VAL A 463 -26.83 14.29 28.76
C VAL A 463 -27.61 13.15 29.41
N GLY A 464 -28.82 12.89 28.92
CA GLY A 464 -29.66 11.76 29.33
C GLY A 464 -29.66 10.61 28.33
N SER A 465 -29.95 9.41 28.83
CA SER A 465 -30.06 8.16 28.08
C SER A 465 -31.41 7.46 28.31
N LEU A 466 -31.78 6.54 27.40
CA LEU A 466 -32.86 5.57 27.62
C LEU A 466 -32.42 4.35 28.47
N ALA A 467 -31.11 4.18 28.71
CA ALA A 467 -30.51 3.10 29.49
C ALA A 467 -30.31 3.51 30.97
N ASP A 468 -31.38 4.04 31.58
CA ASP A 468 -31.48 4.38 33.01
C ASP A 468 -30.30 5.21 33.58
N THR A 469 -29.72 6.11 32.77
CA THR A 469 -28.50 6.86 33.10
C THR A 469 -28.53 8.32 32.62
N ALA A 470 -27.81 9.18 33.35
CA ALA A 470 -27.50 10.55 32.96
C ALA A 470 -26.02 10.89 33.27
N VAL A 471 -25.42 11.80 32.51
CA VAL A 471 -24.01 12.22 32.67
C VAL A 471 -23.86 13.73 32.56
N LEU A 472 -23.21 14.35 33.56
CA LEU A 472 -22.73 15.72 33.48
C LEU A 472 -21.30 15.76 32.92
N PHE A 473 -21.12 16.44 31.78
CA PHE A 473 -19.83 16.88 31.27
C PHE A 473 -19.61 18.32 31.72
N ARG A 474 -18.49 18.57 32.40
CA ARG A 474 -18.14 19.91 32.87
C ARG A 474 -17.21 20.61 31.90
N ALA A 475 -17.42 21.92 31.69
CA ALA A 475 -16.61 22.69 30.76
C ALA A 475 -15.22 23.01 31.32
N ARG A 476 -14.19 22.90 30.47
CA ARG A 476 -12.80 23.22 30.80
C ARG A 476 -12.49 24.67 30.41
N PRO A 477 -11.95 25.49 31.32
CA PRO A 477 -11.55 26.85 30.99
C PRO A 477 -10.53 26.91 29.85
N VAL A 478 -10.78 27.80 28.89
CA VAL A 478 -10.02 27.89 27.63
C VAL A 478 -8.90 28.93 27.77
N LEU A 479 -7.69 28.52 27.41
CA LEU A 479 -6.49 29.37 27.43
C LEU A 479 -6.11 29.76 26.00
N HIS A 480 -6.09 31.07 25.74
CA HIS A 480 -5.57 31.64 24.50
C HIS A 480 -4.11 32.02 24.74
N VAL A 481 -3.17 31.46 23.96
CA VAL A 481 -1.73 31.58 24.19
C VAL A 481 -1.07 32.38 23.09
N SER A 482 -0.80 33.64 23.38
CA SER A 482 0.07 34.51 22.59
C SER A 482 1.54 34.07 22.72
N HIS A 483 2.26 34.02 21.60
CA HIS A 483 3.66 33.62 21.55
C HIS A 483 4.44 34.46 20.53
N GLU A 484 5.72 34.72 20.81
CA GLU A 484 6.61 35.53 19.99
C GLU A 484 7.99 34.87 19.87
N VAL A 485 8.51 34.71 18.65
CA VAL A 485 9.87 34.19 18.40
C VAL A 485 10.78 35.32 17.91
N PHE A 486 11.83 35.59 18.68
CA PHE A 486 12.89 36.53 18.35
C PHE A 486 14.14 35.78 17.90
N ILE A 487 14.76 36.24 16.81
CA ILE A 487 15.90 35.60 16.14
C ILE A 487 17.02 36.62 15.96
N ALA A 488 18.25 36.29 16.39
CA ALA A 488 19.42 37.13 16.17
C ALA A 488 20.68 36.28 15.85
N PRO A 489 21.40 36.53 14.74
CA PRO A 489 21.02 37.38 13.61
C PRO A 489 19.88 36.77 12.77
N ARG A 490 19.14 37.60 12.02
CA ARG A 490 18.12 37.13 11.07
C ARG A 490 18.69 36.52 9.79
N THR A 491 19.97 36.77 9.51
CA THR A 491 20.69 36.27 8.34
C THR A 491 22.03 35.67 8.77
N ILE A 492 22.32 34.46 8.31
CA ILE A 492 23.56 33.72 8.60
C ILE A 492 24.62 34.13 7.57
N ASP A 493 25.61 34.90 8.00
CA ASP A 493 26.84 35.14 7.25
C ASP A 493 27.91 34.14 7.70
N LEU A 494 28.45 33.36 6.76
CA LEU A 494 29.43 32.31 7.02
C LEU A 494 30.87 32.83 7.19
N ASP A 495 31.16 34.03 6.68
CA ASP A 495 32.48 34.65 6.78
C ASP A 495 32.68 35.40 8.12
N GLN A 496 31.62 35.55 8.91
CA GLN A 496 31.60 36.25 10.20
C GLN A 496 31.18 35.30 11.37
N PRO A 497 32.03 34.34 11.77
CA PRO A 497 31.72 33.42 12.86
C PRO A 497 31.60 34.15 14.20
N ASN A 498 30.40 34.09 14.80
CA ASN A 498 30.04 34.76 16.06
C ASN A 498 29.93 33.80 17.26
N CYS A 499 30.08 32.48 17.09
CA CYS A 499 30.04 31.54 18.21
C CYS A 499 31.21 31.75 19.21
N PRO A 500 31.01 31.51 20.51
CA PRO A 500 32.09 31.42 21.50
C PRO A 500 32.98 30.20 21.19
N GLY A 501 34.04 30.43 20.41
CA GLY A 501 34.89 29.40 19.81
C GLY A 501 35.47 29.80 18.44
N GLY A 502 34.89 30.80 17.77
CA GLY A 502 35.51 31.51 16.64
C GLY A 502 35.55 30.79 15.28
N HIS A 503 34.98 29.59 15.18
CA HIS A 503 35.04 28.75 13.96
C HIS A 503 33.64 28.43 13.36
N SER A 504 32.56 29.01 13.90
CA SER A 504 31.18 28.70 13.51
C SER A 504 30.22 29.87 13.78
N VAL A 505 29.04 29.80 13.15
CA VAL A 505 27.96 30.78 13.32
C VAL A 505 26.92 30.24 14.30
N CYS A 506 26.51 31.09 15.24
CA CYS A 506 25.52 30.82 16.26
C CYS A 506 24.33 31.77 16.07
N VAL A 507 23.12 31.28 16.35
CA VAL A 507 21.88 32.07 16.30
C VAL A 507 21.16 31.94 17.63
N ASP A 508 20.88 33.09 18.24
CA ASP A 508 20.07 33.22 19.43
C ASP A 508 18.58 33.14 19.06
N LEU A 509 17.84 32.29 19.78
CA LEU A 509 16.39 32.16 19.72
C LEU A 509 15.80 32.45 21.10
N ARG A 510 14.97 33.50 21.18
CA ARG A 510 14.17 33.81 22.36
C ARG A 510 12.70 33.60 22.04
N VAL A 511 12.04 32.71 22.78
CA VAL A 511 10.61 32.45 22.64
C VAL A 511 9.90 32.99 23.87
N CYS A 512 9.01 33.96 23.68
CA CYS A 512 8.19 34.54 24.74
C CYS A 512 6.75 34.00 24.66
N PHE A 513 6.15 33.72 25.82
CA PHE A 513 4.75 33.30 25.95
C PHE A 513 4.02 34.21 26.93
N SER A 514 2.73 34.45 26.65
CA SER A 514 1.75 35.04 27.57
C SER A 514 0.36 34.45 27.27
N TYR A 515 -0.51 34.33 28.28
CA TYR A 515 -1.85 33.76 28.11
C TYR A 515 -2.95 34.70 28.62
N ILE A 516 -4.15 34.52 28.07
CA ILE A 516 -5.42 35.09 28.57
C ILE A 516 -6.49 34.00 28.66
N ALA A 517 -7.48 34.21 29.52
CA ALA A 517 -8.63 33.32 29.70
C ALA A 517 -9.86 34.08 30.20
N ALA A 518 -11.07 33.62 29.86
CA ALA A 518 -12.30 34.12 30.46
C ALA A 518 -12.63 33.35 31.76
N PRO A 519 -13.27 34.00 32.76
CA PRO A 519 -13.26 35.44 33.02
C PRO A 519 -11.87 35.93 33.47
N SER A 520 -11.63 37.24 33.49
CA SER A 520 -10.33 37.83 33.89
C SER A 520 -9.91 37.57 35.35
N SER A 521 -10.83 37.07 36.19
CA SER A 521 -10.55 36.57 37.54
C SER A 521 -9.94 35.15 37.56
N TYR A 522 -10.13 34.36 36.50
CA TYR A 522 -9.57 33.02 36.35
C TYR A 522 -8.09 33.10 35.95
N SER A 523 -7.21 33.20 36.95
CA SER A 523 -5.77 33.38 36.78
C SER A 523 -4.97 32.20 37.37
N PRO A 524 -5.06 30.98 36.80
CA PRO A 524 -4.29 29.82 37.26
C PRO A 524 -2.78 29.97 37.00
N ILE A 525 -1.98 29.18 37.70
CA ILE A 525 -0.57 28.97 37.35
C ILE A 525 -0.53 27.96 36.19
N VAL A 526 -0.04 28.39 35.03
CA VAL A 526 0.02 27.63 33.78
C VAL A 526 1.46 27.24 33.49
N ALA A 527 1.71 25.95 33.28
CA ALA A 527 3.00 25.44 32.82
C ALA A 527 2.89 25.01 31.34
N LEU A 528 3.64 25.68 30.47
CA LEU A 528 3.74 25.36 29.05
C LEU A 528 5.06 24.65 28.77
N ASN A 529 5.00 23.44 28.25
CA ASN A 529 6.16 22.76 27.68
C ASN A 529 6.28 23.18 26.21
N TYR A 530 7.43 23.69 25.79
CA TYR A 530 7.71 24.03 24.41
C TYR A 530 8.90 23.22 23.87
N MET A 531 8.93 23.03 22.56
CA MET A 531 10.02 22.40 21.83
C MET A 531 10.32 23.21 20.57
N LEU A 532 11.59 23.49 20.34
CA LEU A 532 12.10 24.05 19.08
C LEU A 532 12.76 22.92 18.29
N ASP A 533 12.30 22.70 17.06
CA ASP A 533 12.86 21.71 16.13
C ASP A 533 13.60 22.42 14.98
N GLY A 534 14.89 22.13 14.83
CA GLY A 534 15.78 22.82 13.91
C GLY A 534 15.93 22.14 12.54
N ASP A 535 15.80 22.94 11.49
CA ASP A 535 15.94 22.55 10.08
C ASP A 535 14.86 21.54 9.63
N THR A 536 13.62 21.77 10.10
CA THR A 536 12.49 20.84 9.98
C THR A 536 12.22 20.44 8.52
N ASP A 537 12.17 21.41 7.60
CA ASP A 537 11.96 21.19 6.17
C ASP A 537 13.06 20.36 5.49
N ARG A 538 14.28 20.34 6.04
CA ARG A 538 15.36 19.47 5.57
C ARG A 538 15.16 18.04 6.07
N ARG A 539 14.79 17.88 7.33
CA ARG A 539 14.49 16.59 7.96
C ARG A 539 13.27 15.89 7.34
N LEU A 540 12.22 16.64 6.97
CA LEU A 540 11.05 16.10 6.25
C LEU A 540 11.39 15.53 4.86
N ARG A 541 12.52 15.92 4.27
CA ARG A 541 13.08 15.34 3.03
C ARG A 541 14.09 14.22 3.29
N GLY A 542 14.14 13.68 4.51
CA GLY A 542 15.06 12.61 4.91
C GLY A 542 16.53 13.02 5.05
N GLN A 543 16.83 14.32 4.97
CA GLN A 543 18.20 14.83 5.04
C GLN A 543 18.61 15.21 6.47
N VAL A 544 19.90 15.08 6.78
CA VAL A 544 20.44 15.49 8.09
C VAL A 544 20.31 17.00 8.31
N PRO A 545 19.90 17.45 9.51
CA PRO A 545 19.75 18.87 9.84
C PRO A 545 21.11 19.57 9.93
N ARG A 546 21.17 20.85 9.54
CA ARG A 546 22.39 21.67 9.52
C ARG A 546 22.75 22.32 10.86
N VAL A 547 21.96 22.12 11.91
CA VAL A 547 22.09 22.82 13.21
C VAL A 547 22.31 21.86 14.37
N THR A 548 22.84 22.39 15.48
CA THR A 548 22.94 21.73 16.79
C THR A 548 22.59 22.73 17.88
N PHE A 549 21.62 22.43 18.74
CA PHE A 549 21.31 23.28 19.90
C PHE A 549 22.40 23.12 20.97
N LEU A 550 22.95 24.23 21.47
CA LEU A 550 23.95 24.22 22.53
C LEU A 550 23.31 23.99 23.90
N SER A 551 22.11 24.55 24.09
CA SER A 551 21.23 24.37 25.23
C SER A 551 20.07 23.44 24.86
N HIS A 552 20.25 22.15 25.09
CA HIS A 552 19.25 21.08 24.92
C HIS A 552 19.17 20.22 26.19
N SER A 553 18.03 19.56 26.42
CA SER A 553 17.87 18.57 27.51
C SER A 553 18.72 17.32 27.21
N PRO A 554 19.22 16.56 28.22
CA PRO A 554 19.99 15.33 27.97
C PRO A 554 19.22 14.26 27.18
N ASP A 555 17.89 14.30 27.20
CA ASP A 555 17.00 13.40 26.45
C ASP A 555 16.65 13.94 25.04
N ASP A 556 16.95 15.22 24.75
CA ASP A 556 16.64 15.83 23.45
C ASP A 556 17.66 15.37 22.37
N PRO A 557 17.20 15.07 21.14
CA PRO A 557 18.07 15.00 19.98
C PRO A 557 18.81 16.33 19.75
N LYS A 558 20.08 16.29 19.30
CA LYS A 558 20.93 17.47 19.04
C LYS A 558 20.31 18.62 18.21
N HIS A 559 19.30 18.32 17.40
CA HIS A 559 18.61 19.27 16.52
C HIS A 559 17.27 19.77 17.12
N GLN A 560 16.99 19.46 18.38
CA GLN A 560 15.85 19.95 19.15
C GLN A 560 16.34 20.61 20.45
N ALA A 561 15.51 21.48 21.01
CA ALA A 561 15.65 21.97 22.37
C ALA A 561 14.26 22.10 23.01
N SER A 562 14.04 21.39 24.12
CA SER A 562 12.84 21.49 24.94
C SER A 562 13.00 22.45 26.13
N GLY A 563 11.90 22.96 26.65
CA GLY A 563 11.87 23.80 27.85
C GLY A 563 10.46 23.93 28.44
N THR A 564 10.38 24.43 29.68
CA THR A 564 9.10 24.66 30.38
C THR A 564 9.03 26.10 30.89
N VAL A 565 7.96 26.81 30.50
CA VAL A 565 7.66 28.18 30.95
C VAL A 565 6.51 28.15 31.95
N TRP A 566 6.66 28.88 33.06
CA TRP A 566 5.68 28.99 34.13
C TRP A 566 5.08 30.39 34.16
N LEU A 567 3.85 30.52 33.67
CA LEU A 567 3.06 31.75 33.69
C LEU A 567 2.21 31.74 34.96
N LYS A 568 2.39 32.71 35.87
CA LYS A 568 1.74 32.70 37.19
C LYS A 568 0.37 33.38 37.16
N HIS A 569 0.24 34.38 36.29
CA HIS A 569 -0.95 35.19 36.12
C HIS A 569 -1.31 35.37 34.65
N GLN A 570 -2.56 35.76 34.36
CA GLN A 570 -2.92 36.25 33.02
C GLN A 570 -2.03 37.44 32.64
N HIS A 571 -1.72 37.55 31.35
CA HIS A 571 -0.82 38.56 30.77
C HIS A 571 0.66 38.53 31.25
N ASP A 572 1.07 37.60 32.14
CA ASP A 572 2.49 37.37 32.42
C ASP A 572 3.22 37.03 31.11
N ARG A 573 4.25 37.82 30.75
CA ARG A 573 5.14 37.54 29.61
C ARG A 573 6.45 36.95 30.11
N VAL A 574 6.65 35.66 29.87
CA VAL A 574 7.86 34.92 30.29
C VAL A 574 8.49 34.28 29.06
N CYS A 575 9.82 34.34 28.96
CA CYS A 575 10.55 33.87 27.79
C CYS A 575 11.57 32.77 28.14
N GLY A 576 11.76 31.84 27.22
CA GLY A 576 12.88 30.90 27.19
C GLY A 576 13.90 31.31 26.14
N ASP A 577 15.17 31.36 26.52
CA ASP A 577 16.30 31.65 25.62
C ASP A 577 17.05 30.35 25.31
N THR A 578 17.40 30.13 24.04
CA THR A 578 18.27 29.03 23.60
C THR A 578 19.13 29.47 22.41
N MET A 579 20.28 28.85 22.21
CA MET A 579 21.18 29.13 21.09
C MET A 579 21.43 27.85 20.29
N PHE A 580 21.38 27.94 18.96
CA PHE A 580 21.89 26.87 18.09
C PHE A 580 23.16 27.31 17.36
N GLN A 581 24.05 26.34 17.18
CA GLN A 581 25.27 26.42 16.40
C GLN A 581 25.02 25.78 15.02
N LEU A 582 25.50 26.42 13.96
CA LEU A 582 25.56 25.82 12.63
C LEU A 582 26.67 24.75 12.60
N GLN A 583 26.37 23.57 12.05
CA GLN A 583 27.35 22.48 11.92
C GLN A 583 28.48 22.87 10.96
N GLU A 584 29.64 22.22 11.12
CA GLU A 584 30.75 22.38 10.19
C GLU A 584 30.43 21.76 8.82
N ASN A 585 30.98 22.32 7.75
CA ASN A 585 30.89 21.81 6.38
C ASN A 585 29.45 21.74 5.78
N VAL A 586 28.57 22.67 6.15
CA VAL A 586 27.24 22.81 5.52
C VAL A 586 27.35 23.02 4.00
N LYS A 587 26.76 22.09 3.24
CA LYS A 587 26.68 22.15 1.77
C LYS A 587 25.51 23.02 1.27
N ASP A 588 24.30 22.85 1.79
CA ASP A 588 23.12 23.64 1.39
C ASP A 588 23.17 25.02 2.08
N LYS A 589 23.67 26.00 1.34
CA LYS A 589 23.87 27.40 1.73
C LYS A 589 22.82 28.35 1.14
N LEU A 590 21.78 27.84 0.47
CA LEU A 590 20.73 28.68 -0.14
C LEU A 590 19.38 28.56 0.57
N ARG A 591 18.98 27.35 0.95
CA ARG A 591 17.66 27.14 1.58
C ARG A 591 17.69 27.63 3.02
N ALA A 592 16.65 28.35 3.44
CA ALA A 592 16.50 28.79 4.82
C ALA A 592 16.62 27.60 5.80
N ILE A 593 17.11 27.88 7.01
CA ILE A 593 16.93 26.99 8.15
C ILE A 593 15.55 27.30 8.71
N VAL A 594 14.63 26.34 8.61
CA VAL A 594 13.30 26.46 9.21
C VAL A 594 13.37 25.92 10.63
N VAL A 595 13.08 26.76 11.61
CA VAL A 595 12.89 26.36 13.00
C VAL A 595 11.40 26.31 13.29
N THR A 596 10.92 25.17 13.76
CA THR A 596 9.52 24.99 14.14
C THR A 596 9.40 25.02 15.67
N LEU A 597 8.71 26.03 16.20
CA LEU A 597 8.22 26.04 17.56
C LEU A 597 6.97 25.16 17.65
N SER A 598 6.88 24.36 18.71
CA SER A 598 5.65 23.73 19.17
C SER A 598 5.49 23.89 20.67
N TYR A 599 4.26 23.94 21.19
CA TYR A 599 3.98 23.99 22.63
C TYR A 599 2.76 23.18 23.04
N SER A 600 2.73 22.81 24.33
CA SER A 600 1.66 22.03 24.95
C SER A 600 1.48 22.42 26.41
N LEU A 601 0.25 22.28 26.92
CA LEU A 601 -0.06 22.48 28.33
C LEU A 601 0.43 21.27 29.14
N GLN A 602 1.25 21.49 30.17
CA GLN A 602 1.67 20.43 31.08
C GLN A 602 0.49 20.06 31.99
N THR A 603 -0.14 18.91 31.72
CA THR A 603 -1.30 18.44 32.51
C THR A 603 -0.88 18.11 33.95
N PRO A 604 -1.50 18.74 34.97
CA PRO A 604 -1.20 18.41 36.36
C PRO A 604 -1.70 17.00 36.66
N ARG A 605 -0.85 16.17 37.31
CA ARG A 605 -1.26 14.84 37.77
C ARG A 605 -2.33 14.98 38.86
N LEU A 606 -3.59 14.77 38.48
CA LEU A 606 -4.74 14.73 39.40
C LEU A 606 -4.44 13.75 40.55
N ARG A 607 -4.28 14.28 41.76
CA ARG A 607 -4.19 13.46 42.97
C ARG A 607 -5.56 12.89 43.26
N ARG A 608 -5.68 11.56 43.37
CA ARG A 608 -6.86 10.92 43.98
C ARG A 608 -7.07 11.53 45.38
N GLN A 609 -8.15 12.27 45.56
CA GLN A 609 -8.55 12.84 46.85
C GLN A 609 -9.14 11.76 47.75
N ALA A 610 -9.19 12.04 49.05
CA ALA A 610 -9.89 11.20 50.01
C ALA A 610 -11.41 11.49 49.97
N PRO A 611 -12.27 10.52 50.33
CA PRO A 611 -13.72 10.75 50.42
C PRO A 611 -14.05 11.94 51.33
N GLY A 612 -14.98 12.79 50.90
CA GLY A 612 -15.46 13.94 51.68
C GLY A 612 -14.81 15.30 51.35
N GLN A 613 -13.93 15.38 50.34
CA GLN A 613 -13.65 16.67 49.68
C GLN A 613 -14.62 16.88 48.50
N GLY A 614 -14.90 18.15 48.17
CA GLY A 614 -15.73 18.51 47.02
C GLY A 614 -15.09 18.13 45.67
N LEU A 615 -15.85 18.29 44.58
CA LEU A 615 -15.42 17.91 43.24
C LEU A 615 -14.03 18.47 42.86
N PRO A 616 -13.20 17.69 42.15
CA PRO A 616 -11.91 18.18 41.70
C PRO A 616 -12.10 19.33 40.69
N PRO A 617 -11.29 20.40 40.79
CA PRO A 617 -11.33 21.51 39.85
C PRO A 617 -10.93 21.03 38.46
N VAL A 618 -11.68 21.47 37.46
CA VAL A 618 -11.48 21.10 36.06
C VAL A 618 -10.15 21.66 35.53
N ALA A 619 -9.37 20.84 34.83
CA ALA A 619 -8.09 21.26 34.26
C ALA A 619 -8.30 22.05 32.95
N PRO A 620 -7.68 23.23 32.79
CA PRO A 620 -7.88 24.06 31.59
C PRO A 620 -7.35 23.38 30.31
N ILE A 621 -7.65 23.99 29.16
CA ILE A 621 -7.26 23.52 27.83
C ILE A 621 -6.74 24.67 26.96
N LEU A 622 -5.92 24.37 25.95
CA LEU A 622 -5.52 25.34 24.93
C LEU A 622 -6.65 25.53 23.91
N ASN A 623 -6.90 26.76 23.46
CA ASN A 623 -7.88 27.03 22.41
C ASN A 623 -7.55 26.25 21.12
N ALA A 624 -8.45 25.38 20.68
CA ALA A 624 -8.25 24.49 19.53
C ALA A 624 -8.15 25.21 18.18
N HIS A 625 -8.67 26.45 18.07
CA HIS A 625 -8.58 27.29 16.88
C HIS A 625 -7.24 28.06 16.80
N GLN A 626 -6.44 28.08 17.89
CA GLN A 626 -5.11 28.67 17.89
C GLN A 626 -4.04 27.59 17.60
N PRO A 627 -3.23 27.73 16.53
CA PRO A 627 -2.22 26.74 16.21
C PRO A 627 -1.13 26.73 17.28
N SER A 628 -0.94 25.58 17.94
CA SER A 628 0.13 25.36 18.94
C SER A 628 1.53 25.20 18.32
N THR A 629 1.70 25.59 17.06
CA THR A 629 2.97 25.53 16.33
C THR A 629 3.18 26.81 15.52
N GLN A 630 4.44 27.25 15.42
CA GLN A 630 4.86 28.40 14.62
C GLN A 630 6.15 28.07 13.88
N ARG A 631 6.24 28.43 12.60
CA ARG A 631 7.44 28.25 11.76
C ARG A 631 8.18 29.57 11.62
N ALA A 632 9.50 29.53 11.76
CA ALA A 632 10.39 30.68 11.69
C ALA A 632 11.52 30.38 10.69
N GLU A 633 11.74 31.28 9.73
CA GLU A 633 12.77 31.10 8.69
C GLU A 633 14.01 31.95 8.97
N ILE A 634 15.19 31.34 8.77
CA ILE A 634 16.50 31.94 9.00
C ILE A 634 17.32 31.75 7.72
N HIS A 635 17.53 32.83 6.97
CA HIS A 635 18.16 32.76 5.65
C HIS A 635 19.69 32.85 5.75
N PHE A 636 20.39 32.20 4.82
CA PHE A 636 21.81 32.45 4.59
C PHE A 636 22.01 33.75 3.82
N LEU A 637 23.16 34.39 3.99
CA LEU A 637 23.61 35.47 3.13
C LEU A 637 23.93 34.89 1.74
N LYS A 638 23.04 35.13 0.76
CA LYS A 638 23.20 34.67 -0.63
C LYS A 638 24.32 35.44 -1.33
N GLN A 639 25.54 34.95 -1.20
CA GLN A 639 26.71 35.45 -1.95
C GLN A 639 26.69 34.89 -3.38
N GLY A 640 27.00 35.71 -4.39
CA GLY A 640 27.17 35.28 -5.79
C GLY A 640 25.88 35.15 -6.63
N CYS A 641 24.78 35.76 -6.18
CA CYS A 641 23.43 35.64 -6.76
C CYS A 641 22.81 37.01 -7.10
N GLY A 642 23.23 37.64 -8.20
CA GLY A 642 22.70 38.92 -8.66
C GLY A 642 22.72 40.10 -7.65
N GLU A 643 21.94 41.15 -7.94
CA GLU A 643 21.52 42.15 -6.94
C GLU A 643 20.09 41.88 -6.40
N ASP A 644 19.31 41.10 -7.14
CA ASP A 644 17.96 40.63 -6.80
C ASP A 644 17.95 39.51 -5.75
N LYS A 645 19.11 38.86 -5.53
CA LYS A 645 19.32 37.76 -4.57
C LYS A 645 18.62 36.48 -5.01
N ILE A 646 18.51 36.24 -6.31
CA ILE A 646 18.06 34.98 -6.92
C ILE A 646 19.28 34.34 -7.58
N CYS A 647 19.54 33.06 -7.31
CA CYS A 647 20.77 32.39 -7.76
C CYS A 647 20.49 31.66 -9.08
N GLN A 648 20.56 32.36 -10.21
CA GLN A 648 20.16 31.81 -11.52
C GLN A 648 21.38 31.25 -12.26
N SER A 649 21.62 29.94 -12.15
CA SER A 649 22.79 29.27 -12.75
C SER A 649 22.57 28.85 -14.19
N ASN A 650 23.65 28.66 -14.94
CA ASN A 650 23.61 28.08 -16.29
C ASN A 650 24.63 26.94 -16.42
N LEU A 651 24.44 25.89 -15.61
CA LEU A 651 25.18 24.64 -15.72
C LEU A 651 24.84 23.94 -17.03
N GLN A 652 25.83 23.78 -17.91
CA GLN A 652 25.69 23.09 -19.18
C GLN A 652 26.76 22.01 -19.35
N LEU A 653 26.33 20.81 -19.76
CA LEU A 653 27.23 19.74 -20.21
C LEU A 653 27.58 20.00 -21.68
N VAL A 654 28.55 20.89 -21.90
CA VAL A 654 29.00 21.30 -23.25
C VAL A 654 29.51 20.10 -24.05
N HIS A 655 30.09 19.09 -23.39
CA HIS A 655 30.57 17.92 -24.11
C HIS A 655 30.64 16.61 -23.31
N ALA A 656 30.36 15.50 -24.00
CA ALA A 656 30.57 14.13 -23.54
C ALA A 656 31.06 13.26 -24.72
N ARG A 657 32.21 12.57 -24.58
CA ARG A 657 32.81 11.73 -25.63
C ARG A 657 33.46 10.47 -25.08
N PHE A 658 33.16 9.31 -25.64
CA PHE A 658 33.91 8.09 -25.35
C PHE A 658 35.33 8.14 -25.94
N CYS A 659 36.31 7.70 -25.16
CA CYS A 659 37.73 7.69 -25.51
C CYS A 659 38.37 6.33 -25.21
N SER A 660 39.30 5.89 -26.06
CA SER A 660 40.26 4.85 -25.69
C SER A 660 41.38 5.46 -24.83
N ARG A 661 41.94 4.66 -23.92
CA ARG A 661 43.07 5.06 -23.07
C ARG A 661 44.37 4.57 -23.71
N VAL A 662 45.22 5.51 -24.13
CA VAL A 662 46.51 5.23 -24.77
C VAL A 662 47.64 5.22 -23.74
N SER A 663 47.58 6.11 -22.74
CA SER A 663 48.50 6.13 -21.60
C SER A 663 47.79 6.54 -20.30
N ASP A 664 48.54 6.93 -19.26
CA ASP A 664 47.97 7.47 -18.02
C ASP A 664 47.49 8.94 -18.15
N THR A 665 47.98 9.65 -19.16
CA THR A 665 47.68 11.07 -19.43
C THR A 665 47.08 11.32 -20.82
N GLU A 666 47.06 10.31 -21.69
CA GLU A 666 46.63 10.43 -23.08
C GLU A 666 45.40 9.56 -23.35
N PHE A 667 44.29 10.23 -23.65
CA PHE A 667 43.02 9.65 -24.07
C PHE A 667 42.75 10.06 -25.51
N GLN A 668 42.39 9.10 -26.37
CA GLN A 668 42.09 9.36 -27.77
C GLN A 668 40.57 9.17 -27.99
N PRO A 669 39.85 10.15 -28.56
CA PRO A 669 38.42 10.02 -28.81
C PRO A 669 38.16 8.87 -29.79
N LEU A 670 37.12 8.08 -29.52
CA LEU A 670 36.71 7.00 -30.42
C LEU A 670 36.15 7.57 -31.73
N PRO A 671 36.32 6.86 -32.86
CA PRO A 671 35.69 7.26 -34.12
C PRO A 671 34.16 7.18 -33.99
N MET A 672 33.47 8.16 -34.56
CA MET A 672 32.00 8.19 -34.60
C MET A 672 31.45 7.41 -35.79
N ASP A 673 30.24 6.89 -35.63
CA ASP A 673 29.43 6.33 -36.72
C ASP A 673 28.90 7.45 -37.65
N ALA A 674 28.26 7.08 -38.76
CA ALA A 674 27.71 8.02 -39.75
C ALA A 674 26.69 9.01 -39.16
N ASP A 675 26.04 8.64 -38.06
CA ASP A 675 25.09 9.47 -37.31
C ASP A 675 25.79 10.62 -36.52
N GLY A 676 27.12 10.61 -36.39
CA GLY A 676 27.93 11.61 -35.68
C GLY A 676 27.81 11.60 -34.14
N MET A 677 26.76 10.98 -33.61
CA MET A 677 26.37 10.99 -32.18
C MET A 677 26.77 9.72 -31.42
N THR A 678 27.10 8.62 -32.12
CA THR A 678 27.39 7.31 -31.53
C THR A 678 28.83 6.91 -31.81
N ALA A 679 29.59 6.58 -30.76
CA ALA A 679 30.98 6.12 -30.90
C ALA A 679 31.06 4.64 -31.35
N LEU A 680 32.14 4.28 -32.03
CA LEU A 680 32.44 2.91 -32.45
C LEU A 680 33.53 2.33 -31.53
N PHE A 681 33.18 1.34 -30.71
CA PHE A 681 34.09 0.68 -29.77
C PHE A 681 34.40 -0.75 -30.20
N VAL A 682 35.70 -1.08 -30.34
CA VAL A 682 36.19 -2.41 -30.72
C VAL A 682 36.88 -3.06 -29.53
N LEU A 683 36.25 -4.09 -28.95
CA LEU A 683 36.78 -4.82 -27.79
C LEU A 683 37.85 -5.84 -28.23
N SER A 684 39.07 -5.34 -28.47
CA SER A 684 40.27 -6.16 -28.71
C SER A 684 41.15 -6.22 -27.45
N GLY A 685 40.56 -6.69 -26.34
CA GLY A 685 41.27 -6.92 -25.06
C GLY A 685 41.57 -5.70 -24.18
N GLN A 686 41.04 -4.51 -24.50
CA GLN A 686 41.19 -3.33 -23.64
C GLN A 686 40.35 -3.46 -22.35
N PRO A 687 40.95 -3.33 -21.14
CA PRO A 687 40.25 -3.55 -19.87
C PRO A 687 39.47 -2.34 -19.35
N VAL A 688 39.65 -1.15 -19.96
CA VAL A 688 38.99 0.09 -19.56
C VAL A 688 38.61 0.94 -20.78
N ILE A 689 37.54 1.71 -20.64
CA ILE A 689 37.09 2.75 -21.57
C ILE A 689 36.96 4.08 -20.81
N GLY A 690 37.28 5.20 -21.46
CA GLY A 690 37.15 6.54 -20.90
C GLY A 690 35.93 7.27 -21.43
N LEU A 691 35.42 8.23 -20.65
CA LEU A 691 34.42 9.21 -21.04
C LEU A 691 34.92 10.61 -20.67
N GLU A 692 35.31 11.39 -21.68
CA GLU A 692 35.63 12.83 -21.57
C GLU A 692 34.34 13.60 -21.30
N LEU A 693 34.37 14.49 -20.30
CA LEU A 693 33.25 15.34 -19.89
C LEU A 693 33.72 16.78 -19.72
N LYS A 694 32.96 17.73 -20.28
CA LYS A 694 33.16 19.17 -20.05
C LYS A 694 31.86 19.83 -19.59
N VAL A 695 31.90 20.41 -18.38
CA VAL A 695 30.78 21.17 -17.79
C VAL A 695 31.19 22.64 -17.64
N THR A 696 30.25 23.56 -17.87
CA THR A 696 30.46 25.01 -17.71
C THR A 696 29.32 25.67 -16.96
N ASN A 697 29.60 26.75 -16.23
CA ASN A 697 28.61 27.67 -15.66
C ASN A 697 28.82 29.07 -16.28
N LEU A 698 28.56 29.20 -17.58
CA LEU A 698 28.78 30.45 -18.35
C LEU A 698 27.42 31.13 -18.59
N PRO A 699 27.30 32.46 -18.54
CA PRO A 699 26.06 33.14 -18.94
C PRO A 699 25.75 32.86 -20.41
N SER A 700 24.46 32.69 -20.75
CA SER A 700 23.99 32.44 -22.12
C SER A 700 24.23 33.64 -23.04
N ASP A 701 24.12 34.86 -22.51
CA ASP A 701 24.58 36.08 -23.18
C ASP A 701 25.71 36.77 -22.38
N PRO A 702 26.96 36.76 -22.88
CA PRO A 702 28.06 37.51 -22.29
C PRO A 702 27.83 39.03 -22.17
N ALA A 703 26.87 39.60 -22.90
CA ALA A 703 26.45 41.00 -22.79
C ALA A 703 25.39 41.24 -21.71
N GLN A 704 24.67 40.20 -21.27
CA GLN A 704 23.68 40.26 -20.17
C GLN A 704 23.98 39.22 -19.08
N PRO A 705 25.18 39.22 -18.48
CA PRO A 705 25.59 38.16 -17.56
C PRO A 705 24.80 38.15 -16.24
N GLN A 706 23.92 39.10 -15.96
CA GLN A 706 23.00 39.05 -14.81
C GLN A 706 21.65 38.41 -15.12
N ALA A 707 21.41 37.95 -16.35
CA ALA A 707 20.19 37.20 -16.71
C ALA A 707 20.30 35.69 -16.39
N ASP A 708 21.53 35.14 -16.43
CA ASP A 708 21.85 33.77 -16.02
C ASP A 708 23.36 33.62 -15.74
N GLY A 709 23.77 32.47 -15.19
CA GLY A 709 25.17 32.16 -14.91
C GLY A 709 25.72 32.76 -13.60
N ASP A 710 24.87 32.94 -12.59
CA ASP A 710 25.28 33.10 -11.19
C ASP A 710 25.98 31.85 -10.62
N ASP A 711 26.55 31.98 -9.43
CA ASP A 711 27.21 30.88 -8.71
C ASP A 711 26.24 29.69 -8.51
N ALA A 712 26.64 28.50 -9.00
CA ALA A 712 25.83 27.29 -8.93
C ALA A 712 26.11 26.53 -7.63
N HIS A 713 25.18 26.55 -6.68
CA HIS A 713 25.35 25.94 -5.36
C HIS A 713 25.02 24.44 -5.37
N GLU A 714 25.72 23.64 -4.55
CA GLU A 714 25.71 22.16 -4.61
C GLU A 714 25.76 21.63 -6.06
N ALA A 715 26.66 22.17 -6.91
CA ALA A 715 26.75 21.76 -8.32
C ALA A 715 27.35 20.35 -8.43
N GLN A 716 26.60 19.44 -9.05
CA GLN A 716 26.90 18.01 -9.14
C GLN A 716 26.62 17.46 -10.54
N LEU A 717 27.32 16.38 -10.87
CA LEU A 717 26.97 15.49 -11.98
C LEU A 717 26.61 14.10 -11.43
N LEU A 718 25.39 13.66 -11.73
CA LEU A 718 24.89 12.31 -11.49
C LEU A 718 25.07 11.49 -12.76
N VAL A 719 25.65 10.30 -12.63
CA VAL A 719 25.96 9.41 -13.76
C VAL A 719 25.36 8.04 -13.50
N THR A 720 24.53 7.57 -14.42
CA THR A 720 23.95 6.22 -14.40
C THR A 720 24.63 5.36 -15.46
N LEU A 721 25.18 4.22 -15.02
CA LEU A 721 25.95 3.29 -15.85
C LEU A 721 25.12 2.03 -16.18
N PRO A 722 25.25 1.49 -17.41
CA PRO A 722 24.61 0.23 -17.78
C PRO A 722 25.33 -0.93 -17.08
N ALA A 723 24.65 -2.06 -16.88
CA ALA A 723 25.20 -3.22 -16.18
C ALA A 723 26.46 -3.85 -16.84
N SER A 724 26.79 -3.45 -18.07
CA SER A 724 28.01 -3.83 -18.80
C SER A 724 29.26 -2.98 -18.46
N LEU A 725 29.09 -1.87 -17.72
CA LEU A 725 30.17 -0.98 -17.30
C LEU A 725 30.17 -0.79 -15.76
N HIS A 726 31.35 -0.71 -15.17
CA HIS A 726 31.53 -0.39 -13.75
C HIS A 726 32.50 0.78 -13.58
N TYR A 727 32.20 1.70 -12.67
CA TYR A 727 33.11 2.80 -12.34
C TYR A 727 34.46 2.32 -11.79
N SER A 728 35.56 2.83 -12.37
CA SER A 728 36.94 2.52 -11.96
C SER A 728 37.70 3.74 -11.42
N GLY A 729 37.26 4.97 -11.69
CA GLY A 729 37.87 6.18 -11.14
C GLY A 729 37.76 7.41 -12.05
N VAL A 730 38.23 8.55 -11.54
CA VAL A 730 38.25 9.84 -12.25
C VAL A 730 39.68 10.38 -12.47
N ARG A 731 39.89 11.10 -13.56
CA ARG A 731 41.11 11.86 -13.92
C ARG A 731 40.73 13.26 -14.42
N ALA A 732 41.64 14.22 -14.31
CA ALA A 732 41.52 15.56 -14.87
C ALA A 732 42.90 16.04 -15.33
N LEU A 733 42.95 17.08 -16.18
CA LEU A 733 44.21 17.62 -16.72
C LEU A 733 45.02 18.36 -15.64
N SER A 734 44.34 19.05 -14.73
CA SER A 734 44.92 19.66 -13.53
C SER A 734 44.48 18.91 -12.26
N PRO A 735 45.36 18.67 -11.27
CA PRO A 735 44.96 18.13 -9.97
C PRO A 735 43.94 19.02 -9.23
N ALA A 736 43.93 20.33 -9.50
CA ALA A 736 43.00 21.28 -8.89
C ALA A 736 41.61 21.32 -9.57
N GLU A 737 41.48 20.74 -10.78
CA GLU A 737 40.23 20.65 -11.55
C GLU A 737 39.57 19.27 -11.43
N LYS A 738 40.11 18.40 -10.57
CA LYS A 738 39.64 17.02 -10.41
C LYS A 738 38.43 16.98 -9.46
N PRO A 739 37.21 16.67 -9.94
CA PRO A 739 36.04 16.58 -9.07
C PRO A 739 36.14 15.38 -8.12
N LEU A 740 35.46 15.48 -6.97
CA LEU A 740 35.30 14.36 -6.04
C LEU A 740 34.15 13.47 -6.53
N CYS A 741 34.50 12.32 -7.12
CA CYS A 741 33.52 11.36 -7.65
C CYS A 741 33.43 10.10 -6.75
N LEU A 742 32.26 9.91 -6.15
CA LEU A 742 31.89 8.76 -5.30
C LEU A 742 30.92 7.85 -6.06
N SER A 743 30.98 6.54 -5.83
CA SER A 743 30.05 5.57 -6.44
C SER A 743 29.31 4.75 -5.40
N ASN A 744 28.12 4.26 -5.76
CA ASN A 744 27.40 3.28 -4.94
C ASN A 744 28.17 1.94 -4.84
N GLY A 745 27.76 1.07 -3.92
CA GLY A 745 28.43 -0.22 -3.67
C GLY A 745 28.46 -1.20 -4.86
N ASN A 746 27.59 -1.00 -5.86
CA ASN A 746 27.54 -1.79 -7.10
C ASN A 746 28.28 -1.11 -8.27
N ALA A 747 28.90 0.05 -8.05
CA ALA A 747 29.57 0.88 -9.06
C ALA A 747 28.71 1.21 -10.30
N SER A 748 27.38 1.30 -10.13
CA SER A 748 26.38 1.55 -11.19
C SER A 748 25.87 3.00 -11.24
N HIS A 749 25.95 3.72 -10.11
CA HIS A 749 25.70 5.16 -10.05
C HIS A 749 26.92 5.86 -9.47
N VAL A 750 27.28 7.01 -10.06
CA VAL A 750 28.40 7.86 -9.64
C VAL A 750 27.91 9.29 -9.45
N GLU A 751 28.26 9.89 -8.32
CA GLU A 751 28.00 11.28 -7.96
C GLU A 751 29.34 12.03 -7.95
N CYS A 752 29.47 13.06 -8.81
CA CYS A 752 30.67 13.88 -8.92
C CYS A 752 30.39 15.32 -8.49
N GLU A 753 31.10 15.81 -7.47
CA GLU A 753 31.02 17.19 -7.01
C GLU A 753 31.79 18.13 -7.96
N LEU A 754 31.10 19.07 -8.59
CA LEU A 754 31.66 20.04 -9.54
C LEU A 754 32.08 21.35 -8.85
N GLY A 755 31.40 21.72 -7.77
CA GLY A 755 31.75 22.87 -6.93
C GLY A 755 30.62 23.26 -5.98
N ASN A 756 30.93 23.94 -4.87
CA ASN A 756 29.92 24.48 -3.96
C ASN A 756 30.28 25.85 -3.36
N PRO A 757 30.08 26.95 -4.11
CA PRO A 757 29.52 26.99 -5.46
C PRO A 757 30.51 26.61 -6.57
N MET A 758 30.00 26.13 -7.71
CA MET A 758 30.69 26.21 -9.00
C MET A 758 30.50 27.62 -9.56
N LYS A 759 31.56 28.42 -9.50
CA LYS A 759 31.46 29.88 -9.73
C LYS A 759 30.98 30.25 -11.13
N ARG A 760 30.34 31.42 -11.22
CA ARG A 760 30.09 32.20 -12.42
C ARG A 760 31.32 32.22 -13.34
N GLY A 761 31.15 31.75 -14.57
CA GLY A 761 32.20 31.64 -15.60
C GLY A 761 33.12 30.41 -15.49
N ALA A 762 32.92 29.51 -14.52
CA ALA A 762 33.77 28.33 -14.37
C ALA A 762 33.56 27.30 -15.49
N GLN A 763 34.62 26.59 -15.84
CA GLN A 763 34.59 25.39 -16.69
C GLN A 763 35.43 24.28 -16.04
N VAL A 764 34.94 23.05 -16.09
CA VAL A 764 35.62 21.87 -15.52
C VAL A 764 35.65 20.78 -16.60
N THR A 765 36.83 20.21 -16.85
CA THR A 765 37.02 19.15 -17.86
C THR A 765 37.71 17.94 -17.22
N PHE A 766 37.05 16.79 -17.24
CA PHE A 766 37.52 15.58 -16.57
C PHE A 766 37.12 14.31 -17.33
N TYR A 767 37.74 13.20 -16.96
CA TYR A 767 37.56 11.90 -17.58
C TYR A 767 37.10 10.89 -16.53
N LEU A 768 35.95 10.27 -16.77
CA LEU A 768 35.53 9.07 -16.03
C LEU A 768 36.12 7.83 -16.71
N ILE A 769 36.58 6.87 -15.91
CA ILE A 769 37.14 5.61 -16.37
C ILE A 769 36.20 4.49 -15.93
N PHE A 770 35.80 3.66 -16.89
CA PHE A 770 34.93 2.50 -16.67
C PHE A 770 35.66 1.20 -17.00
N SER A 771 35.42 0.15 -16.21
CA SER A 771 35.85 -1.22 -16.53
C SER A 771 34.98 -1.79 -17.66
N THR A 772 35.61 -2.42 -18.64
CA THR A 772 34.92 -3.14 -19.73
C THR A 772 34.54 -4.58 -19.37
N SER A 773 34.80 -5.00 -18.11
CA SER A 773 34.63 -6.39 -17.64
C SER A 773 33.19 -6.92 -17.66
N GLY A 774 32.18 -6.06 -17.77
CA GLY A 774 30.77 -6.46 -17.88
C GLY A 774 30.28 -6.65 -19.32
N ILE A 775 31.10 -6.36 -20.34
CA ILE A 775 30.69 -6.44 -21.75
C ILE A 775 30.61 -7.90 -22.21
N THR A 776 29.43 -8.31 -22.67
CA THR A 776 29.14 -9.67 -23.17
C THR A 776 29.00 -9.69 -24.69
N ILE A 777 28.95 -10.89 -25.29
CA ILE A 777 28.70 -11.08 -26.74
C ILE A 777 27.35 -10.46 -27.17
N GLU A 778 26.37 -10.44 -26.27
CA GLU A 778 25.03 -9.89 -26.49
C GLU A 778 24.97 -8.35 -26.34
N THR A 779 26.03 -7.73 -25.82
CA THR A 779 26.12 -6.28 -25.65
C THR A 779 26.37 -5.61 -27.01
N MET A 780 25.33 -4.98 -27.58
CA MET A 780 25.43 -4.27 -28.86
C MET A 780 25.73 -2.78 -28.72
N GLU A 781 25.26 -2.14 -27.65
CA GLU A 781 25.41 -0.71 -27.40
C GLU A 781 25.64 -0.46 -25.90
N LEU A 782 26.42 0.58 -25.60
CA LEU A 782 26.64 1.12 -24.26
C LEU A 782 25.98 2.50 -24.22
N GLU A 783 25.04 2.71 -23.29
CA GLU A 783 24.42 4.01 -23.04
C GLU A 783 24.74 4.42 -21.60
N VAL A 784 25.36 5.59 -21.43
CA VAL A 784 25.61 6.22 -20.13
C VAL A 784 24.79 7.49 -20.04
N GLU A 785 23.95 7.60 -19.02
CA GLU A 785 23.09 8.75 -18.77
C GLU A 785 23.78 9.72 -17.81
N LEU A 786 23.77 11.01 -18.17
CA LEU A 786 24.48 12.09 -17.48
C LEU A 786 23.47 13.19 -17.11
N LEU A 787 23.23 13.40 -15.82
CA LEU A 787 22.29 14.42 -15.32
C LEU A 787 23.03 15.41 -14.42
N LEU A 788 23.00 16.69 -14.78
CA LEU A 788 23.48 17.77 -13.91
C LEU A 788 22.46 18.07 -12.80
N ALA A 789 22.94 18.48 -11.64
CA ALA A 789 22.11 18.90 -10.51
C ALA A 789 22.73 20.11 -9.79
N THR A 790 21.87 20.95 -9.19
CA THR A 790 22.22 22.11 -8.37
C THR A 790 21.03 22.49 -7.48
N ILE A 791 21.25 23.33 -6.47
CA ILE A 791 20.19 23.99 -5.69
C ILE A 791 19.95 25.45 -6.10
N SER A 792 20.72 25.96 -7.06
CA SER A 792 20.44 27.21 -7.79
C SER A 792 19.24 27.03 -8.74
N GLU A 793 18.62 28.11 -9.19
CA GLU A 793 17.43 28.08 -10.05
C GLU A 793 17.83 27.81 -11.50
N GLN A 794 17.51 26.61 -12.00
CA GLN A 794 17.72 26.19 -13.39
C GLN A 794 16.91 24.92 -13.70
N GLU A 795 16.36 24.79 -14.92
CA GLU A 795 15.88 23.50 -15.42
C GLU A 795 17.03 22.71 -16.08
N LEU A 796 17.12 21.41 -15.77
CA LEU A 796 18.19 20.52 -16.23
C LEU A 796 17.60 19.22 -16.78
N HIS A 797 18.22 18.68 -17.82
CA HIS A 797 17.76 17.48 -18.52
C HIS A 797 18.90 16.45 -18.67
N PRO A 798 18.60 15.14 -18.68
CA PRO A 798 19.62 14.10 -18.85
C PRO A 798 20.17 14.07 -20.28
N VAL A 799 21.45 13.75 -20.41
CA VAL A 799 22.18 13.61 -21.68
C VAL A 799 22.78 12.21 -21.78
N SER A 800 22.43 11.46 -22.82
CA SER A 800 22.99 10.13 -23.08
C SER A 800 24.25 10.18 -23.94
N ALA A 801 25.34 9.59 -23.45
CA ALA A 801 26.50 9.23 -24.26
C ALA A 801 26.37 7.78 -24.75
N ARG A 802 26.53 7.52 -26.06
CA ARG A 802 26.30 6.19 -26.68
C ARG A 802 27.51 5.65 -27.46
N ALA A 803 27.74 4.34 -27.38
CA ALA A 803 28.77 3.63 -28.16
C ALA A 803 28.31 2.23 -28.62
N ARG A 804 28.43 1.94 -29.92
CA ARG A 804 28.19 0.61 -30.52
C ARG A 804 29.43 -0.28 -30.32
N VAL A 805 29.20 -1.53 -29.93
CA VAL A 805 30.26 -2.50 -29.52
C VAL A 805 30.50 -3.55 -30.59
N PHE A 806 31.76 -3.78 -30.95
CA PHE A 806 32.22 -4.85 -31.84
C PHE A 806 33.25 -5.73 -31.14
N ILE A 807 33.19 -7.05 -31.36
CA ILE A 807 34.04 -8.05 -30.68
C ILE A 807 34.81 -8.87 -31.72
N GLU A 808 36.12 -9.02 -31.51
CA GLU A 808 37.02 -9.74 -32.41
C GLU A 808 37.26 -11.20 -31.95
N LEU A 809 37.23 -12.17 -32.88
CA LEU A 809 37.32 -13.61 -32.58
C LEU A 809 38.71 -14.22 -32.92
N PRO A 810 39.54 -14.58 -31.93
CA PRO A 810 40.90 -15.10 -32.14
C PRO A 810 40.94 -16.64 -32.32
N LEU A 811 40.40 -17.13 -33.44
CA LEU A 811 40.42 -18.56 -33.80
C LEU A 811 41.53 -18.89 -34.82
N SER A 812 42.09 -20.10 -34.74
CA SER A 812 43.13 -20.59 -35.67
C SER A 812 42.99 -22.09 -35.96
N ILE A 813 43.51 -22.56 -37.11
CA ILE A 813 43.32 -23.93 -37.62
C ILE A 813 44.62 -24.54 -38.16
N THR A 814 44.88 -25.80 -37.84
CA THR A 814 46.00 -26.61 -38.36
C THR A 814 45.55 -28.02 -38.74
N GLY A 815 46.34 -28.78 -39.50
CA GLY A 815 46.00 -30.17 -39.83
C GLY A 815 47.17 -31.00 -40.34
N VAL A 816 47.10 -32.31 -40.12
CA VAL A 816 48.15 -33.30 -40.38
C VAL A 816 47.53 -34.61 -40.91
N ALA A 817 48.31 -35.40 -41.66
CA ALA A 817 47.92 -36.73 -42.12
C ALA A 817 48.87 -37.83 -41.61
N ILE A 818 48.31 -39.00 -41.31
CA ILE A 818 48.95 -40.09 -40.58
C ILE A 818 48.60 -41.44 -41.26
N PRO A 819 49.58 -42.17 -41.85
CA PRO A 819 50.93 -41.71 -42.17
C PRO A 819 50.94 -40.65 -43.30
N GLN A 820 52.00 -39.86 -43.36
CA GLN A 820 52.21 -38.86 -44.44
C GLN A 820 52.59 -39.51 -45.80
N GLN A 821 52.92 -40.80 -45.79
CA GLN A 821 53.28 -41.59 -46.96
C GLN A 821 52.46 -42.88 -47.00
N LEU A 822 51.87 -43.19 -48.16
CA LEU A 822 51.06 -44.38 -48.42
C LEU A 822 51.67 -45.20 -49.55
N PHE A 823 51.42 -46.50 -49.53
CA PHE A 823 51.83 -47.43 -50.58
C PHE A 823 50.60 -48.15 -51.16
N PHE A 824 50.57 -48.39 -52.47
CA PHE A 824 49.54 -49.21 -53.12
C PHE A 824 50.13 -50.50 -53.71
N SER A 825 49.38 -51.60 -53.55
CA SER A 825 49.73 -52.96 -53.99
C SER A 825 48.52 -53.89 -53.94
N GLY A 826 48.69 -55.11 -54.47
CA GLY A 826 47.65 -56.14 -54.51
C GLY A 826 47.17 -56.45 -55.92
N VAL A 827 45.95 -56.99 -56.02
CA VAL A 827 45.28 -57.30 -57.29
C VAL A 827 44.09 -56.39 -57.50
N VAL A 828 43.85 -55.99 -58.75
CA VAL A 828 42.69 -55.18 -59.14
C VAL A 828 41.40 -55.91 -58.79
N ARG A 829 40.52 -55.24 -58.04
CA ARG A 829 39.16 -55.68 -57.72
C ARG A 829 38.15 -54.56 -58.00
N GLY A 830 37.01 -54.95 -58.57
CA GLY A 830 35.86 -54.06 -58.75
C GLY A 830 35.10 -53.81 -57.45
N GLU A 831 34.34 -52.72 -57.43
CA GLU A 831 33.62 -52.21 -56.25
C GLU A 831 32.74 -53.25 -55.56
N SER A 832 31.89 -53.96 -56.31
CA SER A 832 30.99 -55.00 -55.80
C SER A 832 31.68 -56.28 -55.29
N ALA A 833 33.00 -56.39 -55.46
CA ALA A 833 33.82 -57.46 -54.90
C ALA A 833 34.52 -57.06 -53.58
N MET A 834 34.47 -55.79 -53.18
CA MET A 834 34.95 -55.33 -51.87
C MET A 834 33.96 -55.73 -50.78
N ARG A 835 34.44 -56.31 -49.67
CA ARG A 835 33.57 -56.69 -48.53
C ARG A 835 34.11 -56.24 -47.19
N SER A 836 35.43 -56.20 -47.03
CA SER A 836 36.11 -55.75 -45.83
C SER A 836 36.92 -54.49 -46.08
N GLU A 837 37.18 -53.74 -45.02
CA GLU A 837 38.10 -52.59 -45.01
C GLU A 837 39.48 -52.91 -45.63
N ARG A 838 39.94 -54.17 -45.56
CA ARG A 838 41.25 -54.60 -46.06
C ARG A 838 41.31 -54.73 -47.58
N ASP A 839 40.17 -54.93 -48.25
CA ASP A 839 40.13 -55.17 -49.69
C ASP A 839 40.35 -53.89 -50.51
N VAL A 840 40.08 -52.72 -49.92
CA VAL A 840 40.17 -51.40 -50.56
C VAL A 840 41.62 -50.96 -50.81
N GLY A 841 42.48 -51.09 -49.79
CA GLY A 841 43.88 -50.63 -49.87
C GLY A 841 44.41 -50.01 -48.58
N SER A 842 45.38 -49.09 -48.69
CA SER A 842 46.13 -48.56 -47.55
C SER A 842 45.35 -47.54 -46.71
N LYS A 843 45.49 -47.63 -45.37
CA LYS A 843 44.80 -46.75 -44.39
C LYS A 843 45.47 -45.39 -44.23
N VAL A 844 44.67 -44.34 -44.06
CA VAL A 844 45.11 -42.98 -43.72
C VAL A 844 44.14 -42.33 -42.73
N LYS A 845 44.67 -41.64 -41.72
CA LYS A 845 43.93 -40.76 -40.81
C LYS A 845 44.37 -39.32 -41.07
N TYR A 846 43.43 -38.43 -41.37
CA TYR A 846 43.64 -36.99 -41.33
C TYR A 846 43.14 -36.46 -39.98
N GLU A 847 43.85 -35.49 -39.43
CA GLU A 847 43.61 -34.92 -38.10
C GLU A 847 43.71 -33.40 -38.20
N VAL A 848 42.61 -32.69 -37.94
CA VAL A 848 42.48 -31.24 -38.12
C VAL A 848 42.12 -30.60 -36.79
N THR A 849 42.98 -29.72 -36.29
CA THR A 849 42.84 -29.08 -34.98
C THR A 849 42.44 -27.63 -35.15
N VAL A 850 41.28 -27.26 -34.62
CA VAL A 850 40.88 -25.86 -34.42
C VAL A 850 41.27 -25.47 -33.00
N SER A 851 41.88 -24.31 -32.81
CA SER A 851 42.26 -23.80 -31.49
C SER A 851 41.82 -22.35 -31.27
N ASN A 852 41.38 -22.06 -30.04
CA ASN A 852 40.95 -20.76 -29.57
C ASN A 852 42.06 -20.15 -28.71
N GLN A 853 42.47 -18.92 -29.02
CA GLN A 853 43.50 -18.20 -28.26
C GLN A 853 42.89 -17.16 -27.29
N GLY A 854 41.57 -16.98 -27.31
CA GLY A 854 40.81 -16.11 -26.41
C GLY A 854 40.14 -16.86 -25.26
N GLN A 855 39.13 -16.24 -24.65
CA GLN A 855 38.30 -16.85 -23.62
C GLN A 855 37.37 -17.94 -24.20
N SER A 856 36.87 -18.85 -23.37
CA SER A 856 35.99 -19.95 -23.81
C SER A 856 34.63 -19.41 -24.27
N LEU A 857 34.29 -19.66 -25.54
CA LEU A 857 33.06 -19.17 -26.17
C LEU A 857 31.95 -20.21 -26.04
N ASN A 858 31.28 -20.21 -24.88
CA ASN A 858 30.24 -21.17 -24.50
C ASN A 858 28.98 -21.17 -25.40
N THR A 859 28.90 -20.30 -26.42
CA THR A 859 27.70 -20.07 -27.26
C THR A 859 27.98 -20.08 -28.77
N LEU A 860 28.99 -20.82 -29.25
CA LEU A 860 29.31 -21.00 -30.69
C LEU A 860 28.27 -21.83 -31.49
N GLY A 861 26.98 -21.50 -31.40
CA GLY A 861 25.87 -22.22 -32.04
C GLY A 861 25.75 -22.10 -33.57
N SER A 862 26.82 -21.73 -34.29
CA SER A 862 26.78 -21.50 -35.75
C SER A 862 28.12 -21.61 -36.50
N ALA A 863 29.18 -22.11 -35.86
CA ALA A 863 30.47 -22.32 -36.51
C ALA A 863 30.55 -23.73 -37.14
N PHE A 864 31.07 -23.82 -38.36
CA PHE A 864 31.24 -25.07 -39.10
C PHE A 864 32.68 -25.23 -39.57
N LEU A 865 33.28 -26.37 -39.24
CA LEU A 865 34.54 -26.83 -39.80
C LEU A 865 34.22 -27.66 -41.03
N ASN A 866 34.67 -27.22 -42.20
CA ASN A 866 34.43 -27.91 -43.47
C ASN A 866 35.75 -28.50 -43.97
N ILE A 867 35.73 -29.78 -44.37
CA ILE A 867 36.89 -30.46 -44.96
C ILE A 867 36.53 -30.96 -46.37
N MET A 868 37.32 -30.55 -47.36
CA MET A 868 37.17 -30.93 -48.76
C MET A 868 37.97 -32.20 -49.04
N TRP A 869 37.27 -33.29 -49.35
CA TRP A 869 37.81 -34.64 -49.42
C TRP A 869 37.87 -35.18 -50.86
N PRO A 870 39.06 -35.48 -51.41
CA PRO A 870 39.25 -36.08 -52.74
C PRO A 870 38.63 -37.48 -52.86
N HIS A 871 37.42 -37.53 -53.41
CA HIS A 871 36.59 -38.75 -53.44
C HIS A 871 36.90 -39.61 -54.67
N GLU A 872 36.98 -38.98 -55.84
CA GLU A 872 37.13 -39.62 -57.15
C GLU A 872 38.12 -38.84 -58.02
N ILE A 873 38.67 -39.50 -59.04
CA ILE A 873 39.31 -38.83 -60.18
C ILE A 873 38.26 -38.40 -61.21
N ALA A 874 38.61 -37.50 -62.13
CA ALA A 874 37.70 -36.99 -63.17
C ALA A 874 37.00 -38.07 -64.04
N ASN A 875 37.56 -39.29 -64.10
CA ASN A 875 37.00 -40.44 -64.80
C ASN A 875 35.92 -41.22 -63.99
N GLY A 876 35.51 -40.74 -62.81
CA GLY A 876 34.50 -41.39 -61.96
C GLY A 876 35.00 -42.64 -61.23
N LYS A 877 36.32 -42.81 -61.07
CA LYS A 877 36.93 -43.89 -60.26
C LYS A 877 37.31 -43.38 -58.87
N TRP A 878 37.05 -44.21 -57.85
CA TRP A 878 37.38 -43.95 -56.45
C TRP A 878 38.87 -43.63 -56.22
N LEU A 879 39.14 -42.64 -55.36
CA LEU A 879 40.48 -42.15 -55.02
C LEU A 879 40.81 -42.39 -53.53
N LEU A 880 40.23 -41.59 -52.63
CA LEU A 880 40.23 -41.83 -51.19
C LEU A 880 38.82 -42.17 -50.71
N TYR A 881 38.61 -43.40 -50.28
CA TYR A 881 37.34 -43.86 -49.75
C TYR A 881 37.19 -43.45 -48.26
N PRO A 882 36.16 -42.68 -47.88
CA PRO A 882 35.97 -42.22 -46.50
C PRO A 882 35.34 -43.33 -45.64
N MET A 883 36.09 -43.87 -44.69
CA MET A 883 35.62 -44.92 -43.77
C MET A 883 34.87 -44.36 -42.56
N ARG A 884 35.39 -43.29 -41.95
CA ARG A 884 34.87 -42.74 -40.68
C ARG A 884 35.23 -41.25 -40.57
N VAL A 885 34.35 -40.46 -39.97
CA VAL A 885 34.52 -39.01 -39.74
C VAL A 885 33.97 -38.75 -38.34
N GLU A 886 34.81 -38.25 -37.42
CA GLU A 886 34.41 -37.94 -36.04
C GLU A 886 35.06 -36.65 -35.56
N LEU A 887 34.24 -35.75 -35.00
CA LEU A 887 34.73 -34.58 -34.28
C LEU A 887 34.84 -34.91 -32.79
N GLU A 888 36.06 -34.90 -32.26
CA GLU A 888 36.38 -35.05 -30.85
C GLU A 888 36.56 -33.64 -30.23
N GLY A 889 35.58 -33.22 -29.43
CA GLY A 889 35.53 -31.87 -28.86
C GLY A 889 34.13 -31.23 -28.89
N GLY A 890 33.10 -31.94 -28.44
CA GLY A 890 31.73 -31.39 -28.34
C GLY A 890 30.81 -32.27 -27.50
N GLN A 891 30.02 -31.65 -26.62
CA GLN A 891 29.06 -32.30 -25.70
C GLN A 891 29.65 -33.37 -24.76
N GLY A 892 30.72 -33.01 -24.04
CA GLY A 892 31.18 -33.72 -22.85
C GLY A 892 31.98 -35.00 -23.12
N PRO A 893 32.36 -35.75 -22.06
CA PRO A 893 33.24 -36.90 -22.17
C PRO A 893 32.52 -38.11 -22.79
N GLY A 894 32.64 -38.28 -24.11
CA GLY A 894 32.29 -39.51 -24.83
C GLY A 894 31.25 -39.38 -25.94
N GLN A 895 30.65 -38.20 -26.15
CA GLN A 895 29.85 -37.94 -27.35
C GLN A 895 30.76 -37.53 -28.52
N LYS A 896 30.32 -37.79 -29.76
CA LYS A 896 31.09 -37.52 -30.98
C LYS A 896 30.24 -36.71 -31.96
N GLY A 897 30.77 -35.61 -32.47
CA GLY A 897 30.04 -34.71 -33.35
C GLY A 897 29.71 -35.37 -34.70
N LEU A 898 28.43 -35.38 -35.07
CA LEU A 898 27.96 -35.98 -36.33
C LEU A 898 28.13 -35.01 -37.49
N CYS A 899 29.03 -35.33 -38.43
CA CYS A 899 29.23 -34.55 -39.65
C CYS A 899 28.31 -35.02 -40.79
N SER A 900 28.12 -34.17 -41.80
CA SER A 900 27.34 -34.47 -43.01
C SER A 900 28.18 -34.26 -44.28
N PRO A 901 28.10 -35.14 -45.31
CA PRO A 901 27.34 -36.38 -45.38
C PRO A 901 27.91 -37.50 -44.48
N ARG A 902 27.22 -38.64 -44.39
CA ARG A 902 27.73 -39.82 -43.65
C ARG A 902 28.82 -40.56 -44.47
N PRO A 903 29.92 -41.02 -43.83
CA PRO A 903 30.95 -41.84 -44.48
C PRO A 903 30.53 -43.31 -44.65
N ASN A 904 31.39 -44.11 -45.31
CA ASN A 904 31.23 -45.54 -45.61
C ASN A 904 29.95 -45.90 -46.38
N ILE A 905 29.76 -45.30 -47.55
CA ILE A 905 28.59 -45.46 -48.44
C ILE A 905 28.37 -46.93 -48.87
N LEU A 906 29.44 -47.71 -49.06
CA LEU A 906 29.40 -49.14 -49.44
C LEU A 906 29.21 -50.09 -48.24
N HIS A 907 29.01 -49.55 -47.01
CA HIS A 907 28.75 -50.32 -45.80
C HIS A 907 29.79 -51.44 -45.49
N LEU A 908 31.07 -51.20 -45.78
CA LEU A 908 32.15 -52.17 -45.55
C LEU A 908 32.38 -52.43 -44.06
N ASP A 909 32.61 -53.70 -43.69
CA ASP A 909 32.81 -54.13 -42.30
C ASP A 909 34.11 -53.57 -41.68
N VAL A 910 34.00 -53.06 -40.45
CA VAL A 910 35.10 -52.43 -39.68
C VAL A 910 35.44 -53.29 -38.45
N TYR A 911 36.66 -53.84 -38.41
CA TYR A 911 37.05 -54.85 -37.44
C TYR A 911 37.64 -54.24 -36.15
N SER A 912 36.78 -53.85 -35.19
CA SER A 912 37.20 -53.18 -33.95
C SER A 912 37.74 -54.15 -32.87
N TRP A 913 39.00 -53.97 -32.47
CA TRP A 913 39.71 -54.74 -31.43
C TRP A 913 39.26 -54.42 -29.98
N GLU A 914 38.55 -53.32 -29.77
CA GLU A 914 38.44 -52.64 -28.46
C GLU A 914 37.38 -53.23 -27.51
N ARG A 915 36.61 -54.25 -27.93
CA ARG A 915 35.41 -54.72 -27.21
C ARG A 915 35.64 -55.83 -26.18
N ARG A 916 36.89 -56.21 -25.88
CA ARG A 916 37.22 -57.38 -25.03
C ARG A 916 38.35 -57.12 -24.00
N ARG A 917 38.30 -55.97 -23.31
CA ARG A 917 39.27 -55.61 -22.25
C ARG A 917 38.65 -54.94 -21.01
N ARG A 918 37.43 -55.34 -20.64
CA ARG A 918 36.72 -54.90 -19.43
C ARG A 918 35.97 -56.05 -18.74
N GLU A 919 36.68 -57.14 -18.46
CA GLU A 919 36.32 -58.15 -17.46
C GLU A 919 37.58 -58.97 -17.16
N LEU A 920 37.80 -59.28 -15.87
CA LEU A 920 38.79 -60.23 -15.34
C LEU A 920 40.27 -60.03 -15.76
N GLU A 921 41.05 -59.30 -14.96
CA GLU A 921 42.11 -59.88 -14.06
C GLU A 921 43.09 -58.82 -13.51
N GLN A 922 43.68 -59.14 -12.36
CA GLN A 922 44.81 -58.46 -11.69
C GLN A 922 45.88 -59.54 -11.37
N PRO A 923 47.11 -59.19 -10.96
CA PRO A 923 48.02 -58.24 -11.61
C PRO A 923 49.43 -58.84 -11.76
N GLU A 924 50.14 -58.61 -12.87
CA GLU A 924 51.55 -59.00 -12.99
C GLU A 924 52.48 -57.83 -13.36
N GLN A 925 53.74 -57.98 -12.95
CA GLN A 925 54.79 -56.97 -13.07
C GLN A 925 55.59 -57.14 -14.39
N GLN A 926 56.50 -56.19 -14.63
CA GLN A 926 57.32 -56.11 -15.83
C GLN A 926 58.27 -57.30 -15.98
N GLU A 927 58.59 -57.68 -17.23
CA GLU A 927 59.98 -57.76 -17.73
C GLU A 927 60.01 -57.72 -19.29
N PRO A 928 61.17 -57.58 -19.98
CA PRO A 928 61.26 -56.58 -21.06
C PRO A 928 61.79 -57.07 -22.44
N ARG A 929 61.75 -56.13 -23.40
CA ARG A 929 62.64 -55.99 -24.59
C ARG A 929 62.88 -57.23 -25.48
N GLU A 930 62.39 -57.14 -26.72
CA GLU A 930 63.19 -57.52 -27.90
C GLU A 930 63.16 -56.40 -28.95
N GLN A 931 64.33 -56.04 -29.48
CA GLN A 931 64.51 -55.22 -30.69
C GLN A 931 65.32 -56.04 -31.69
N PRO A 932 64.79 -56.39 -32.87
CA PRO A 932 65.57 -56.92 -33.97
C PRO A 932 66.02 -55.80 -34.91
N GLU A 933 67.20 -55.26 -34.64
CA GLU A 933 68.14 -54.84 -35.69
C GLU A 933 69.09 -56.01 -36.02
N PRO A 934 69.88 -56.00 -37.12
CA PRO A 934 69.88 -55.09 -38.27
C PRO A 934 69.73 -55.87 -39.61
N SER A 935 69.85 -55.19 -40.75
CA SER A 935 70.71 -55.65 -41.87
C SER A 935 70.80 -54.65 -43.02
N THR A 936 71.93 -53.96 -43.14
CA THR A 936 72.32 -53.26 -44.37
C THR A 936 73.24 -54.14 -45.21
N SER A 937 72.80 -54.53 -46.40
CA SER A 937 73.70 -54.97 -47.47
C SER A 937 73.20 -54.47 -48.83
N TRP A 938 74.08 -53.76 -49.56
CA TRP A 938 73.81 -53.30 -50.92
C TRP A 938 74.24 -54.35 -51.93
N TRP A 939 73.55 -54.42 -53.08
CA TRP A 939 74.15 -54.31 -54.42
C TRP A 939 73.09 -53.82 -55.43
N PRO A 940 73.40 -52.89 -56.35
CA PRO A 940 72.43 -52.34 -57.30
C PRO A 940 72.43 -53.03 -58.68
N VAL A 941 71.27 -53.08 -59.34
CA VAL A 941 71.12 -53.36 -60.78
C VAL A 941 70.25 -52.26 -61.42
N SER A 942 70.38 -52.02 -62.73
CA SER A 942 70.34 -50.66 -63.29
C SER A 942 69.12 -50.28 -64.15
N SER A 943 68.69 -49.02 -63.93
CA SER A 943 68.21 -48.04 -64.94
C SER A 943 66.82 -48.19 -65.58
N ALA A 944 66.35 -47.06 -66.17
CA ALA A 944 65.08 -46.82 -66.89
C ALA A 944 63.80 -46.79 -65.99
N GLU A 945 62.88 -45.81 -66.06
CA GLU A 945 62.75 -44.59 -66.89
C GLU A 945 62.31 -43.36 -66.04
N LYS A 946 62.16 -42.18 -66.68
CA LYS A 946 61.68 -40.93 -66.04
C LYS A 946 60.18 -40.96 -65.72
N LYS A 947 59.78 -41.70 -64.69
CA LYS A 947 58.44 -41.62 -64.10
C LYS A 947 58.14 -40.19 -63.59
N LYS A 948 56.95 -39.66 -63.90
CA LYS A 948 56.48 -38.31 -63.49
C LYS A 948 55.93 -38.29 -62.04
N ASN A 949 55.72 -37.08 -61.50
CA ASN A 949 54.92 -36.84 -60.29
C ASN A 949 53.56 -36.21 -60.69
N ILE A 950 52.49 -36.49 -59.94
CA ILE A 950 51.12 -35.98 -60.19
C ILE A 950 50.51 -35.46 -58.89
N THR A 951 49.84 -34.30 -58.93
CA THR A 951 49.13 -33.71 -57.77
C THR A 951 47.62 -33.80 -57.97
N LEU A 952 46.89 -34.24 -56.94
CA LEU A 952 45.44 -34.41 -56.93
C LEU A 952 44.82 -33.53 -55.83
N ASP A 953 44.27 -32.38 -56.24
CA ASP A 953 43.65 -31.34 -55.41
C ASP A 953 42.25 -30.98 -55.96
N CYS A 954 41.30 -30.80 -55.05
CA CYS A 954 39.95 -30.31 -55.32
C CYS A 954 39.97 -28.93 -56.01
N ALA A 955 40.77 -28.00 -55.48
CA ALA A 955 40.79 -26.61 -55.94
C ALA A 955 41.44 -26.43 -57.33
N ARG A 956 42.10 -27.47 -57.85
CA ARG A 956 42.68 -27.52 -59.20
C ARG A 956 41.80 -28.27 -60.21
N GLY A 957 40.63 -28.78 -59.80
CA GLY A 957 39.76 -29.60 -60.64
C GLY A 957 40.34 -30.97 -61.01
N THR A 958 41.44 -31.37 -60.38
CA THR A 958 42.15 -32.64 -60.66
C THR A 958 41.54 -33.86 -59.97
N ALA A 959 40.67 -33.64 -58.98
CA ALA A 959 39.88 -34.67 -58.31
C ALA A 959 38.48 -34.11 -58.00
N ASN A 960 37.45 -34.96 -58.11
CA ASN A 960 36.10 -34.65 -57.65
C ASN A 960 36.05 -34.83 -56.14
N CYS A 961 35.49 -33.87 -55.42
CA CYS A 961 35.54 -33.83 -53.96
C CYS A 961 34.18 -33.65 -53.31
N ILE A 962 33.99 -34.35 -52.20
CA ILE A 962 32.86 -34.15 -51.28
C ILE A 962 33.29 -33.26 -50.12
N VAL A 963 32.37 -32.42 -49.63
CA VAL A 963 32.66 -31.53 -48.50
C VAL A 963 31.97 -32.09 -47.25
N PHE A 964 32.75 -32.61 -46.31
CA PHE A 964 32.21 -32.95 -44.99
C PHE A 964 32.11 -31.67 -44.16
N SER A 965 30.89 -31.32 -43.77
CA SER A 965 30.59 -30.19 -42.91
C SER A 965 30.35 -30.68 -41.49
N CYS A 966 31.17 -30.23 -40.54
CA CYS A 966 31.13 -30.61 -39.14
C CYS A 966 30.78 -29.39 -38.27
N PRO A 967 29.67 -29.41 -37.51
CA PRO A 967 29.36 -28.32 -36.57
C PRO A 967 30.37 -28.28 -35.43
N LEU A 968 30.98 -27.11 -35.20
CA LEU A 968 31.87 -26.86 -34.06
C LEU A 968 31.03 -26.45 -32.85
N TYR A 969 30.88 -27.37 -31.90
CA TYR A 969 30.28 -27.08 -30.59
C TYR A 969 31.28 -26.35 -29.66
N SER A 970 30.84 -25.91 -28.49
CA SER A 970 31.68 -25.22 -27.49
C SER A 970 32.92 -26.05 -27.08
N PHE A 971 34.12 -25.47 -27.20
CA PHE A 971 35.39 -26.08 -26.78
C PHE A 971 36.29 -25.04 -26.08
N ASP A 972 36.96 -25.44 -24.99
CA ASP A 972 37.71 -24.50 -24.15
C ASP A 972 39.08 -24.08 -24.69
N ARG A 973 39.73 -24.95 -25.48
CA ARG A 973 41.09 -24.69 -26.02
C ARG A 973 41.24 -25.17 -27.45
N ALA A 974 40.85 -26.42 -27.73
CA ALA A 974 40.87 -26.97 -29.08
C ALA A 974 39.76 -28.01 -29.31
N ALA A 975 39.37 -28.17 -30.57
CA ALA A 975 38.52 -29.26 -31.07
C ALA A 975 39.25 -29.96 -32.23
N VAL A 976 39.15 -31.29 -32.30
CA VAL A 976 39.94 -32.13 -33.21
C VAL A 976 39.02 -32.97 -34.10
N LEU A 977 39.05 -32.72 -35.41
CA LEU A 977 38.34 -33.52 -36.41
C LEU A 977 39.25 -34.63 -36.92
N GLN A 978 38.82 -35.87 -36.76
CA GLN A 978 39.51 -37.06 -37.25
C GLN A 978 38.74 -37.67 -38.42
N VAL A 979 39.43 -37.86 -39.55
CA VAL A 979 38.86 -38.50 -40.75
C VAL A 979 39.72 -39.70 -41.14
N TRP A 980 39.15 -40.89 -41.05
CA TRP A 980 39.77 -42.12 -41.51
C TRP A 980 39.28 -42.44 -42.92
N GLY A 981 40.23 -42.69 -43.82
CA GLY A 981 39.94 -43.16 -45.16
C GLY A 981 40.92 -44.23 -45.61
N ARG A 982 40.66 -44.77 -46.82
CA ARG A 982 41.57 -45.69 -47.50
C ARG A 982 41.85 -45.27 -48.93
N LEU A 983 43.09 -45.47 -49.32
CA LEU A 983 43.55 -45.40 -50.70
C LEU A 983 42.91 -46.53 -51.50
N TRP A 984 42.27 -46.24 -52.63
CA TRP A 984 41.61 -47.27 -53.44
C TRP A 984 42.61 -47.94 -54.40
N ASN A 985 43.30 -48.98 -53.92
CA ASN A 985 44.47 -49.56 -54.59
C ASN A 985 44.19 -49.98 -56.05
N SER A 986 42.99 -50.47 -56.39
CA SER A 986 42.63 -50.82 -57.78
C SER A 986 42.82 -49.64 -58.75
N THR A 987 42.35 -48.45 -58.40
CA THR A 987 42.45 -47.26 -59.26
C THR A 987 43.90 -46.84 -59.46
N PHE A 988 44.72 -46.92 -58.41
CA PHE A 988 46.14 -46.56 -58.49
C PHE A 988 46.96 -47.58 -59.28
N LEU A 989 46.60 -48.87 -59.22
CA LEU A 989 47.22 -49.91 -60.05
C LEU A 989 46.88 -49.74 -61.54
N GLU A 990 45.61 -49.46 -61.85
CA GLU A 990 45.13 -49.24 -63.23
C GLU A 990 45.67 -47.95 -63.86
N GLU A 991 45.45 -46.80 -63.22
CA GLU A 991 45.71 -45.47 -63.82
C GLU A 991 47.15 -44.98 -63.57
N TYR A 992 47.79 -45.42 -62.47
CA TYR A 992 48.96 -44.73 -61.91
C TYR A 992 50.19 -45.61 -61.62
N SER A 993 50.19 -46.89 -62.00
CA SER A 993 51.34 -47.81 -61.84
C SER A 993 52.63 -47.33 -62.56
N ALA A 994 52.48 -46.54 -63.63
CA ALA A 994 53.59 -45.90 -64.35
C ALA A 994 54.17 -44.64 -63.66
N VAL A 995 53.53 -44.12 -62.61
CA VAL A 995 53.88 -42.84 -61.93
C VAL A 995 54.94 -43.08 -60.85
N LYS A 996 55.74 -42.05 -60.52
CA LYS A 996 56.83 -42.16 -59.52
C LYS A 996 56.31 -42.01 -58.09
N SER A 997 55.49 -40.98 -57.90
CA SER A 997 54.86 -40.61 -56.65
C SER A 997 53.70 -39.67 -56.95
N LEU A 998 52.57 -39.87 -56.28
CA LEU A 998 51.43 -38.96 -56.35
C LEU A 998 51.33 -38.17 -55.05
N GLU A 999 50.82 -36.95 -55.13
CA GLU A 999 50.49 -36.10 -53.99
C GLU A 999 48.97 -35.91 -53.97
N VAL A 1000 48.31 -36.23 -52.86
CA VAL A 1000 46.87 -36.02 -52.67
C VAL A 1000 46.69 -34.93 -51.62
N ILE A 1001 45.88 -33.91 -51.93
CA ILE A 1001 45.73 -32.69 -51.12
C ILE A 1001 44.31 -32.59 -50.56
N VAL A 1002 44.22 -32.57 -49.24
CA VAL A 1002 42.99 -32.29 -48.47
C VAL A 1002 43.04 -30.84 -47.95
N ARG A 1003 41.89 -30.17 -47.87
CA ARG A 1003 41.80 -28.75 -47.45
C ARG A 1003 40.72 -28.59 -46.38
N ALA A 1004 40.93 -27.71 -45.40
CA ALA A 1004 39.93 -27.41 -44.37
C ALA A 1004 39.80 -25.90 -44.10
N ASN A 1005 38.59 -25.45 -43.76
CA ASN A 1005 38.32 -24.06 -43.36
C ASN A 1005 37.22 -23.97 -42.28
N ILE A 1006 37.15 -22.81 -41.63
CA ILE A 1006 36.08 -22.46 -40.68
C ILE A 1006 35.12 -21.47 -41.35
N THR A 1007 33.81 -21.70 -41.22
CA THR A 1007 32.78 -20.75 -41.64
C THR A 1007 31.78 -20.50 -40.50
N VAL A 1008 31.34 -19.26 -40.32
CA VAL A 1008 30.39 -18.88 -39.25
C VAL A 1008 29.09 -18.39 -39.89
N LYS A 1009 27.95 -18.95 -39.47
CA LYS A 1009 26.60 -18.59 -39.93
C LYS A 1009 25.76 -17.97 -38.80
N SER A 1010 26.34 -17.02 -38.09
CA SER A 1010 25.71 -16.40 -36.91
C SER A 1010 24.62 -15.40 -37.30
N SER A 1011 23.58 -15.31 -36.46
CA SER A 1011 22.61 -14.21 -36.47
C SER A 1011 23.14 -12.93 -35.81
N VAL A 1012 24.24 -13.04 -35.05
CA VAL A 1012 24.84 -11.98 -34.22
C VAL A 1012 25.81 -11.15 -35.08
N LYS A 1013 25.48 -9.88 -35.32
CA LYS A 1013 26.16 -9.01 -36.31
C LYS A 1013 27.42 -8.28 -35.80
N ASN A 1014 27.62 -8.21 -34.48
CA ASN A 1014 28.73 -7.49 -33.83
C ASN A 1014 30.01 -8.33 -33.67
N LEU A 1015 30.10 -9.50 -34.33
CA LEU A 1015 31.26 -10.40 -34.29
C LEU A 1015 32.12 -10.28 -35.55
N LEU A 1016 33.43 -10.05 -35.38
CA LEU A 1016 34.41 -10.00 -36.46
C LEU A 1016 35.32 -11.24 -36.43
N LEU A 1017 35.46 -11.93 -37.56
CA LEU A 1017 36.33 -13.11 -37.74
C LEU A 1017 37.42 -12.83 -38.78
N LYS A 1018 38.65 -13.29 -38.53
CA LYS A 1018 39.75 -13.32 -39.51
C LYS A 1018 39.81 -14.68 -40.21
N ASP A 1019 40.14 -14.70 -41.50
CA ASP A 1019 40.09 -15.91 -42.34
C ASP A 1019 40.96 -17.06 -41.82
N ALA A 1020 40.33 -18.20 -41.48
CA ALA A 1020 40.99 -19.39 -40.95
C ALA A 1020 40.84 -20.59 -41.91
N SER A 1021 41.93 -20.96 -42.59
CA SER A 1021 41.98 -22.14 -43.47
C SER A 1021 43.36 -22.82 -43.47
N THR A 1022 43.40 -24.10 -43.87
CA THR A 1022 44.62 -24.92 -43.89
C THR A 1022 44.60 -25.99 -45.00
N VAL A 1023 45.77 -26.57 -45.31
CA VAL A 1023 46.01 -27.49 -46.44
C VAL A 1023 46.90 -28.64 -45.98
N ILE A 1024 46.56 -29.88 -46.34
CA ILE A 1024 47.15 -31.12 -45.81
C ILE A 1024 47.50 -32.08 -46.96
N PRO A 1025 48.78 -32.24 -47.33
CA PRO A 1025 49.22 -33.15 -48.38
C PRO A 1025 49.56 -34.56 -47.86
N VAL A 1026 49.40 -35.57 -48.71
CA VAL A 1026 49.86 -36.97 -48.49
C VAL A 1026 50.54 -37.49 -49.75
N MET A 1027 51.70 -38.13 -49.58
CA MET A 1027 52.43 -38.76 -50.68
C MET A 1027 52.05 -40.23 -50.87
N VAL A 1028 51.98 -40.69 -52.11
CA VAL A 1028 51.55 -42.04 -52.49
C VAL A 1028 52.55 -42.69 -53.45
N TYR A 1029 52.96 -43.92 -53.16
CA TYR A 1029 53.99 -44.67 -53.89
C TYR A 1029 53.54 -46.12 -54.22
N LEU A 1030 54.24 -46.79 -55.14
CA LEU A 1030 54.07 -48.23 -55.39
C LEU A 1030 54.90 -49.05 -54.40
N ASP A 1031 54.36 -50.15 -53.89
CA ASP A 1031 55.02 -51.07 -52.96
C ASP A 1031 56.13 -51.90 -53.64
N PRO A 1032 57.38 -51.92 -53.15
CA PRO A 1032 58.46 -52.71 -53.73
C PRO A 1032 58.37 -54.22 -53.45
N VAL A 1033 57.56 -54.68 -52.50
CA VAL A 1033 57.52 -56.12 -52.10
C VAL A 1033 56.87 -57.01 -53.16
N ALA A 1034 56.16 -56.43 -54.14
CA ALA A 1034 55.53 -57.15 -55.25
C ALA A 1034 56.52 -57.75 -56.29
N VAL A 1035 57.84 -57.69 -56.06
CA VAL A 1035 58.89 -58.01 -57.06
C VAL A 1035 59.89 -59.09 -56.58
N VAL A 1036 59.45 -60.06 -55.76
CA VAL A 1036 60.27 -61.25 -55.42
C VAL A 1036 59.43 -62.52 -55.31
N ALA A 1037 59.44 -63.38 -56.32
CA ALA A 1037 59.11 -64.83 -56.23
C ALA A 1037 59.30 -65.60 -57.57
N GLU A 1038 60.53 -65.72 -58.09
CA GLU A 1038 60.83 -66.88 -58.96
C GLU A 1038 61.04 -68.13 -58.08
N GLY A 1039 60.56 -69.29 -58.55
CA GLY A 1039 60.28 -70.45 -57.69
C GLY A 1039 61.47 -71.36 -57.33
N VAL A 1040 61.37 -72.02 -56.18
CA VAL A 1040 62.33 -73.04 -55.71
C VAL A 1040 62.00 -74.43 -56.29
N PRO A 1041 62.99 -75.28 -56.66
CA PRO A 1041 62.74 -76.55 -57.35
C PRO A 1041 61.92 -77.61 -56.59
N TRP A 1042 61.11 -78.36 -57.35
CA TRP A 1042 60.03 -79.24 -56.88
C TRP A 1042 60.42 -80.47 -56.03
N TRP A 1043 61.67 -80.95 -56.10
CA TRP A 1043 62.06 -82.22 -55.47
C TRP A 1043 62.01 -82.20 -53.94
N VAL A 1044 62.12 -81.03 -53.31
CA VAL A 1044 61.97 -80.85 -51.86
C VAL A 1044 60.53 -81.18 -51.39
N ILE A 1045 59.52 -80.89 -52.23
CA ILE A 1045 58.10 -81.10 -51.91
C ILE A 1045 57.73 -82.59 -51.91
N LEU A 1046 58.37 -83.39 -52.78
CA LEU A 1046 58.05 -84.80 -52.97
C LEU A 1046 58.28 -85.64 -51.69
N LEU A 1047 59.34 -85.34 -50.94
CA LEU A 1047 59.68 -86.04 -49.69
C LEU A 1047 58.65 -85.78 -48.57
N ALA A 1048 58.09 -84.58 -48.49
CA ALA A 1048 57.08 -84.23 -47.48
C ALA A 1048 55.73 -84.95 -47.73
N ILE A 1049 55.32 -85.09 -48.99
CA ILE A 1049 54.04 -85.71 -49.36
C ILE A 1049 54.01 -87.21 -49.00
N LEU A 1050 55.12 -87.93 -49.21
CA LEU A 1050 55.22 -89.36 -48.89
C LEU A 1050 55.03 -89.67 -47.41
N ALA A 1051 55.51 -88.80 -46.51
CA ALA A 1051 55.29 -88.95 -45.07
C ALA A 1051 53.83 -88.70 -44.67
N GLY A 1052 53.17 -87.69 -45.26
CA GLY A 1052 51.80 -87.30 -44.91
C GLY A 1052 50.73 -88.30 -45.34
N LEU A 1053 50.85 -88.89 -46.54
CA LEU A 1053 49.86 -89.83 -47.09
C LEU A 1053 49.68 -91.09 -46.24
N LEU A 1054 50.75 -91.56 -45.60
CA LEU A 1054 50.75 -92.78 -44.78
C LEU A 1054 49.88 -92.63 -43.51
N VAL A 1055 49.79 -91.42 -42.95
CA VAL A 1055 48.98 -91.12 -41.76
C VAL A 1055 47.49 -91.00 -42.09
N LEU A 1056 47.14 -90.32 -43.19
CA LEU A 1056 45.75 -89.97 -43.52
C LEU A 1056 44.87 -91.20 -43.81
N ALA A 1057 45.43 -92.23 -44.47
CA ALA A 1057 44.71 -93.44 -44.86
C ALA A 1057 44.11 -94.20 -43.66
N LEU A 1058 44.73 -94.08 -42.48
CA LEU A 1058 44.34 -94.80 -41.27
C LEU A 1058 43.08 -94.19 -40.59
N LEU A 1059 42.81 -92.90 -40.82
CA LEU A 1059 41.68 -92.18 -40.22
C LEU A 1059 40.34 -92.41 -40.95
N VAL A 1060 40.35 -92.37 -42.29
CA VAL A 1060 39.11 -92.42 -43.10
C VAL A 1060 38.37 -93.76 -42.94
N LEU A 1061 39.13 -94.85 -42.76
CA LEU A 1061 38.61 -96.20 -42.48
C LEU A 1061 37.73 -96.27 -41.22
N LEU A 1062 37.92 -95.36 -40.27
CA LEU A 1062 37.26 -95.37 -38.97
C LEU A 1062 35.85 -94.77 -39.04
N MET A 1063 35.67 -93.66 -39.76
CA MET A 1063 34.40 -92.91 -39.79
C MET A 1063 33.33 -93.49 -40.74
N TRP A 1064 33.73 -94.15 -41.83
CA TRP A 1064 32.78 -94.66 -42.84
C TRP A 1064 31.78 -95.69 -42.26
N LYS A 1065 32.15 -96.38 -41.18
CA LYS A 1065 31.42 -97.51 -40.59
C LYS A 1065 30.13 -97.13 -39.83
N MET A 1066 29.67 -95.86 -39.88
CA MET A 1066 28.63 -95.32 -38.95
C MET A 1066 27.35 -94.64 -39.57
N GLY A 1067 27.25 -94.43 -40.90
CA GLY A 1067 26.02 -94.15 -41.72
C GLY A 1067 24.86 -93.20 -41.26
N PHE A 1068 24.54 -92.11 -42.00
CA PHE A 1068 23.63 -91.00 -41.54
C PHE A 1068 22.86 -90.20 -42.68
N PHE A 1069 21.60 -89.69 -42.45
CA PHE A 1069 20.84 -88.50 -43.07
C PHE A 1069 19.76 -88.50 -44.25
N LYS A 1070 18.72 -87.57 -44.20
CA LYS A 1070 17.72 -86.92 -45.19
C LYS A 1070 16.59 -86.03 -44.47
N ARG A 1071 15.48 -85.35 -44.96
CA ARG A 1071 14.95 -84.35 -46.02
C ARG A 1071 13.42 -83.97 -45.70
N ALA A 1072 12.51 -83.10 -46.29
CA ALA A 1072 12.34 -81.78 -47.05
C ALA A 1072 10.79 -81.57 -47.48
N ARG A 1073 10.03 -80.49 -47.91
CA ARG A 1073 9.96 -78.96 -48.06
C ARG A 1073 8.53 -78.42 -48.58
N TYR A 1074 8.19 -77.09 -48.74
CA TYR A 1074 7.29 -76.38 -49.78
C TYR A 1074 6.61 -74.91 -49.61
N PRO A 1075 5.29 -74.55 -49.90
CA PRO A 1075 4.84 -73.38 -50.77
C PRO A 1075 3.71 -72.31 -50.32
N GLU A 1076 3.22 -71.36 -51.19
CA GLU A 1076 2.41 -70.07 -50.93
C GLU A 1076 1.59 -69.41 -52.15
N ALA A 1077 0.55 -68.49 -51.99
CA ALA A 1077 0.10 -67.34 -52.92
C ALA A 1077 -1.31 -66.58 -52.75
N THR A 1078 -1.49 -65.30 -53.26
CA THR A 1078 -2.72 -64.46 -53.70
C THR A 1078 -3.32 -63.24 -52.90
N VAL A 1079 -4.29 -62.43 -53.45
CA VAL A 1079 -4.68 -60.99 -53.11
C VAL A 1079 -6.21 -60.61 -53.29
N PRO A 1080 -6.88 -59.71 -52.47
CA PRO A 1080 -7.77 -58.59 -53.01
C PRO A 1080 -8.21 -57.35 -52.12
N GLN A 1081 -8.61 -56.22 -52.78
CA GLN A 1081 -9.74 -55.23 -52.58
C GLN A 1081 -10.10 -54.40 -51.29
N TYR A 1082 -10.90 -53.33 -51.51
CA TYR A 1082 -11.58 -52.38 -50.56
C TYR A 1082 -13.10 -52.25 -50.86
N HIS A 1083 -13.98 -51.99 -49.86
CA HIS A 1083 -15.39 -51.53 -49.98
C HIS A 1083 -15.93 -50.92 -48.65
N ALA A 1084 -17.08 -50.23 -48.64
CA ALA A 1084 -17.72 -49.64 -47.44
C ALA A 1084 -19.28 -49.64 -47.49
N VAL A 1085 -19.97 -49.83 -46.35
CA VAL A 1085 -21.46 -49.95 -46.25
C VAL A 1085 -22.04 -49.30 -44.95
N LYS A 1086 -23.33 -48.93 -44.99
CA LYS A 1086 -24.17 -48.17 -44.03
C LYS A 1086 -24.42 -48.81 -42.63
N ILE A 1087 -24.89 -47.96 -41.69
CA ILE A 1087 -25.81 -48.30 -40.58
C ILE A 1087 -26.99 -47.27 -40.55
N PRO A 1088 -28.24 -47.63 -40.16
CA PRO A 1088 -29.40 -46.71 -40.08
C PRO A 1088 -29.56 -45.91 -38.76
N ARG A 1089 -30.73 -45.25 -38.59
CA ARG A 1089 -31.21 -44.51 -37.40
C ARG A 1089 -32.16 -45.37 -36.53
N GLU A 1090 -32.73 -44.74 -35.49
CA GLU A 1090 -33.59 -45.26 -34.40
C GLU A 1090 -32.77 -45.91 -33.25
N ASP A 1091 -32.95 -45.57 -31.96
CA ASP A 1091 -34.00 -44.79 -31.26
C ASP A 1091 -33.49 -43.86 -30.12
N ARG A 1092 -34.39 -43.05 -29.52
CA ARG A 1092 -34.13 -42.10 -28.40
C ARG A 1092 -35.22 -42.19 -27.31
N GLN A 1093 -34.86 -42.45 -26.04
CA GLN A 1093 -35.63 -42.21 -24.79
C GLN A 1093 -34.82 -42.75 -23.57
N GLN A 1094 -34.99 -42.37 -22.28
CA GLN A 1094 -35.43 -41.12 -21.64
C GLN A 1094 -34.94 -41.07 -20.16
N PHE A 1095 -35.15 -39.93 -19.46
CA PHE A 1095 -34.67 -39.58 -18.10
C PHE A 1095 -35.04 -40.53 -16.94
N LYS A 1096 -34.20 -40.54 -15.86
CA LYS A 1096 -34.64 -40.30 -14.46
C LYS A 1096 -33.50 -40.02 -13.44
N GLU A 1097 -33.87 -39.44 -12.30
CA GLU A 1097 -33.06 -39.03 -11.12
C GLU A 1097 -33.07 -40.15 -10.02
N GLU A 1098 -32.48 -40.09 -8.81
CA GLU A 1098 -32.11 -39.03 -7.85
C GLU A 1098 -30.91 -39.38 -6.91
N LYS A 1099 -30.32 -38.36 -6.23
CA LYS A 1099 -29.78 -38.26 -4.82
C LYS A 1099 -29.04 -39.46 -4.16
N THR A 1100 -27.95 -39.36 -3.39
CA THR A 1100 -27.03 -38.30 -2.82
C THR A 1100 -25.80 -39.02 -2.18
N GLY A 1101 -24.71 -38.42 -1.65
CA GLY A 1101 -24.27 -37.02 -1.45
C GLY A 1101 -23.09 -36.90 -0.44
N THR A 1102 -22.70 -35.67 -0.07
CA THR A 1102 -21.76 -35.23 1.01
C THR A 1102 -20.28 -35.70 1.04
N ILE A 1103 -19.35 -34.72 1.01
CA ILE A 1103 -18.13 -34.59 1.86
C ILE A 1103 -17.53 -33.16 1.70
N LEU A 1104 -16.83 -32.64 2.72
CA LEU A 1104 -16.08 -31.37 2.77
C LEU A 1104 -14.56 -31.65 2.90
N ARG A 1105 -13.59 -30.74 2.72
CA ARG A 1105 -13.36 -29.50 1.95
C ARG A 1105 -11.95 -29.01 2.37
N ASN A 1106 -11.07 -28.65 1.43
CA ASN A 1106 -10.02 -27.61 1.54
C ASN A 1106 -9.13 -27.68 0.27
N ASN A 1107 -9.16 -26.69 -0.63
CA ASN A 1107 -8.60 -25.32 -0.57
C ASN A 1107 -7.14 -25.27 -1.07
N TRP A 1108 -6.91 -24.65 -2.24
CA TRP A 1108 -5.92 -23.58 -2.56
C TRP A 1108 -5.70 -23.51 -4.10
N GLY A 1109 -5.42 -22.31 -4.63
CA GLY A 1109 -4.94 -22.12 -6.02
C GLY A 1109 -6.01 -21.90 -7.10
N SER A 1110 -5.84 -20.83 -7.88
CA SER A 1110 -6.67 -20.43 -9.04
C SER A 1110 -5.77 -19.75 -10.08
N PRO A 1111 -6.24 -19.28 -11.26
CA PRO A 1111 -7.26 -19.82 -12.18
C PRO A 1111 -6.76 -19.87 -13.65
N ARG A 1112 -7.46 -20.58 -14.56
CA ARG A 1112 -7.90 -20.03 -15.88
C ARG A 1112 -8.76 -20.99 -16.74
N ARG A 1113 -9.90 -20.44 -17.18
CA ARG A 1113 -10.66 -20.63 -18.44
C ARG A 1113 -10.98 -22.02 -19.01
N GLU A 1114 -12.30 -22.28 -19.01
CA GLU A 1114 -13.13 -22.61 -20.20
C GLU A 1114 -12.93 -23.97 -20.92
N GLY A 1115 -13.91 -24.87 -20.73
CA GLY A 1115 -14.31 -25.87 -21.74
C GLY A 1115 -14.10 -27.35 -21.40
N PRO A 1116 -15.10 -28.05 -20.83
CA PRO A 1116 -15.14 -29.52 -20.78
C PRO A 1116 -16.00 -30.12 -21.92
N ASP A 1117 -15.60 -31.28 -22.46
CA ASP A 1117 -16.46 -32.49 -22.43
C ASP A 1117 -15.75 -33.77 -22.92
N ALA A 1118 -16.28 -34.91 -22.47
CA ALA A 1118 -16.03 -36.30 -22.91
C ALA A 1118 -14.70 -37.03 -22.56
N HIS A 1119 -14.87 -38.20 -21.94
CA HIS A 1119 -13.90 -39.29 -21.67
C HIS A 1119 -13.91 -40.31 -22.88
N PRO A 1120 -13.53 -41.63 -22.83
CA PRO A 1120 -13.07 -42.47 -21.69
C PRO A 1120 -12.06 -43.65 -21.94
N ILE A 1121 -11.61 -44.23 -20.80
CA ILE A 1121 -11.34 -45.66 -20.48
C ILE A 1121 -10.31 -46.48 -21.31
N LEU A 1122 -9.40 -47.16 -20.57
CA LEU A 1122 -9.04 -48.62 -20.58
C LEU A 1122 -7.83 -48.81 -19.62
N ALA A 1123 -7.49 -49.98 -19.05
CA ALA A 1123 -8.20 -51.06 -18.33
C ALA A 1123 -7.16 -52.16 -17.97
N ALA A 1124 -7.24 -52.82 -16.80
CA ALA A 1124 -6.76 -54.20 -16.53
C ALA A 1124 -6.83 -54.57 -15.03
N ASP A 1125 -7.26 -55.79 -14.71
CA ASP A 1125 -7.13 -56.44 -13.39
C ASP A 1125 -5.94 -57.41 -13.35
N GLY A 1126 -5.43 -57.72 -12.15
CA GLY A 1126 -4.36 -58.71 -11.96
C GLY A 1126 -4.04 -59.08 -10.50
N HIS A 1127 -4.54 -60.24 -10.05
CA HIS A 1127 -4.10 -60.98 -8.85
C HIS A 1127 -2.76 -61.74 -9.12
N PRO A 1128 -2.03 -62.37 -8.14
CA PRO A 1128 -2.56 -62.99 -6.91
C PRO A 1128 -1.68 -63.05 -5.61
N GLU A 1129 -2.35 -63.46 -4.52
CA GLU A 1129 -1.95 -64.43 -3.45
C GLU A 1129 -0.76 -64.28 -2.46
N LEU A 1130 -0.99 -64.95 -1.29
CA LEU A 1130 -0.09 -65.51 -0.26
C LEU A 1130 0.55 -64.61 0.85
N GLY A 1131 0.38 -65.07 2.10
CA GLY A 1131 1.12 -64.69 3.32
C GLY A 1131 1.81 -65.93 3.92
N PRO A 1132 1.91 -66.15 5.27
CA PRO A 1132 1.44 -65.33 6.40
C PRO A 1132 2.45 -65.22 7.60
N ASP A 1133 1.95 -64.73 8.74
CA ASP A 1133 2.40 -64.95 10.15
C ASP A 1133 3.80 -64.52 10.66
N GLY A 1134 3.85 -64.02 11.91
CA GLY A 1134 5.10 -63.86 12.69
C GLY A 1134 5.10 -62.73 13.74
N HIS A 1135 5.50 -63.04 14.98
CA HIS A 1135 5.59 -62.10 16.11
C HIS A 1135 6.87 -62.41 16.96
N SER A 1136 7.30 -61.67 18.00
CA SER A 1136 6.73 -60.54 18.78
C SER A 1136 7.87 -59.72 19.45
N VAL A 1137 7.61 -59.13 20.64
CA VAL A 1137 8.56 -58.67 21.69
C VAL A 1137 9.07 -57.20 21.62
N PRO A 1138 8.98 -56.42 22.73
CA PRO A 1138 9.52 -55.07 22.87
C PRO A 1138 10.77 -54.97 23.78
N ALA A 1139 11.46 -53.84 23.75
CA ALA A 1139 12.42 -53.45 24.80
C ALA A 1139 12.45 -51.93 25.07
N THR A 1140 12.56 -51.65 26.36
CA THR A 1140 12.64 -50.39 27.10
C THR A 1140 13.83 -49.48 26.79
N ALA A 1141 13.56 -48.18 26.68
CA ALA A 1141 14.31 -47.08 27.31
C ALA A 1141 13.40 -45.85 27.45
#